data_AF-A0A922E9B1-F1
#
_entry.id   AF-A0A922E9B1-F1
#
_cell.length_a   1.000
_cell.length_b   1.000
_cell.length_c   1.000
_cell.angle_alpha   90.00
_cell.angle_beta   90.00
_cell.angle_gamma   90.00
#
_symmetry.space_group_name_H-M   'P 1'
#
loop_
_entity.id
_entity.type
_entity.pdbx_description
1 polymer ?
#
loop_
_entity_poly.entity_id
_entity_poly.type
_entity_poly.pdbx_seq_one_letter_code
_entity_poly.pdbx_strand_id
1 'polypeptide(L)'
;MSERQIFANLLRSCSKNLLFEQGLQAHGAVVKTGLGFDLMLNNDLVDMYGKCGRMELACAVFDRMIERNVVSWTALMCGYLQNGNANGSLSLFRKMGSSGIKPNEFTFSTNLKASGILGTPENGMQIHSFSAKTGFEWVPAVANSIIDMYSKCGRISEAARMFNAMPVRNLISWNAMIAGYTLEGNGDRALLLFRKMQEQGEIPDEFTYTSTLKACSGLGAMQEGTQIHASLITRGFPYSVQIASAGALIDMYVKCGHLIKARRVFDQIDAKNVISWSALILGYAQEGNLVEAMDLFRQLRESTYQVDGFVLSGLMGVFADFAHVEQGKQMHAYTIKVPSGLDISVANSMVDMYLKCGLTNEAERLFGEIPVRNVVSWTVMITGYGKHGLGKEAINLYNRMLAENIEPDGVTYLAVLSACSHAGLIKESQEYFSRLCSDRWIKPRVEHYACMVDLLGRAGRLKEAKNLIENMPLKPNVGIWQTLTSACRVHGDLEMGMEVGEILLRLDGDNPVNYVMMSNIFAEAGHWKDCERIRETVKRKGLKKEAGRSWVEVDKEIHFFYNGEDNHPLTKRIHEVLKEMEKRIKEKVGYNHGVRFALHDVEEESKEESLRVHSEKLAIGLALVCGGLDNEEKKVIRIFKNLRVCGDCHAFIKGLSKVLKVVFVVRDANRFHKFEGGFCSCGDYW
;
A
#
# COMPACT_ATOMS: atom_id res chain seq x y z
N MET A 1 -16.67 22.48 -51.94
CA MET A 1 -16.23 22.59 -50.53
C MET A 1 -15.33 23.81 -50.45
N SER A 2 -15.52 24.75 -49.52
CA SER A 2 -14.64 25.92 -49.43
C SER A 2 -13.23 25.51 -48.97
N GLU A 3 -12.19 26.24 -49.37
CA GLU A 3 -10.80 25.99 -48.95
C GLU A 3 -10.69 25.92 -47.42
N ARG A 4 -11.41 26.81 -46.71
CA ARG A 4 -11.54 26.81 -45.25
C ARG A 4 -12.02 25.45 -44.70
N GLN A 5 -13.06 24.87 -45.29
CA GLN A 5 -13.62 23.59 -44.83
C GLN A 5 -12.67 22.41 -45.09
N ILE A 6 -11.90 22.47 -46.19
CA ILE A 6 -10.88 21.47 -46.51
C ILE A 6 -9.78 21.48 -45.43
N PHE A 7 -9.25 22.66 -45.09
CA PHE A 7 -8.25 22.79 -44.04
C PHE A 7 -8.77 22.37 -42.66
N ALA A 8 -9.99 22.75 -42.29
CA ALA A 8 -10.61 22.32 -41.04
C ALA A 8 -10.72 20.79 -40.94
N ASN A 9 -11.17 20.13 -42.01
CA ASN A 9 -11.28 18.66 -42.05
C ASN A 9 -9.89 18.00 -41.97
N LEU A 10 -8.89 18.55 -42.66
CA LEU A 10 -7.52 18.06 -42.63
C LEU A 10 -6.90 18.17 -41.23
N LEU A 11 -7.03 19.34 -40.58
CA LEU A 11 -6.50 19.57 -39.24
C LEU A 11 -7.18 18.67 -38.20
N ARG A 12 -8.50 18.49 -38.27
CA ARG A 12 -9.23 17.57 -37.40
C ARG A 12 -8.84 16.11 -37.62
N SER A 13 -8.56 15.72 -38.86
CA SER A 13 -8.02 14.40 -39.18
C SER A 13 -6.62 14.21 -38.58
N CYS A 14 -5.75 15.23 -38.71
CA CYS A 14 -4.41 15.19 -38.13
C CYS A 14 -4.47 15.11 -36.60
N SER A 15 -5.34 15.90 -35.97
CA SER A 15 -5.62 15.88 -34.54
C SER A 15 -6.09 14.51 -34.06
N LYS A 16 -7.05 13.89 -34.76
CA LYS A 16 -7.60 12.57 -34.41
C LYS A 16 -6.57 11.44 -34.52
N ASN A 17 -5.68 11.52 -35.51
CA ASN A 17 -4.71 10.48 -35.82
C ASN A 17 -3.29 10.77 -35.31
N LEU A 18 -3.11 11.85 -34.54
CA LEU A 18 -1.81 12.28 -33.97
C LEU A 18 -0.73 12.51 -35.04
N LEU A 19 -1.13 13.01 -36.21
CA LEU A 19 -0.25 13.21 -37.38
C LEU A 19 0.41 14.59 -37.33
N PHE A 20 1.46 14.72 -36.52
CA PHE A 20 2.15 15.99 -36.30
C PHE A 20 2.72 16.63 -37.58
N GLU A 21 3.45 15.86 -38.39
CA GLU A 21 4.14 16.39 -39.58
C GLU A 21 3.13 16.90 -40.64
N GLN A 22 2.06 16.15 -40.87
CA GLN A 22 0.99 16.53 -41.79
C GLN A 22 0.22 17.74 -41.26
N GLY A 23 0.00 17.81 -39.94
CA GLY A 23 -0.60 18.97 -39.29
C GLY A 23 0.26 20.24 -39.43
N LEU A 24 1.58 20.11 -39.34
CA LEU A 24 2.53 21.20 -39.54
C LEU A 24 2.52 21.71 -40.99
N GLN A 25 2.49 20.81 -41.97
CA GLN A 25 2.34 21.16 -43.39
C GLN A 25 1.01 21.88 -43.66
N ALA A 26 -0.08 21.38 -43.09
CA ALA A 26 -1.39 22.01 -43.17
C ALA A 26 -1.37 23.44 -42.60
N HIS A 27 -0.74 23.65 -41.43
CA HIS A 27 -0.57 24.97 -40.85
C HIS A 27 0.21 25.92 -41.78
N GLY A 28 1.32 25.47 -42.36
CA GLY A 28 2.08 26.27 -43.33
C GLY A 28 1.24 26.67 -44.56
N ALA A 29 0.39 25.75 -45.05
CA ALA A 29 -0.54 26.03 -46.13
C ALA A 29 -1.62 27.05 -45.74
N VAL A 30 -2.23 26.92 -44.55
CA VAL A 30 -3.20 27.90 -44.01
C VAL A 30 -2.62 29.32 -43.97
N VAL A 31 -1.36 29.47 -43.55
CA VAL A 31 -0.67 30.77 -43.53
C VAL A 31 -0.45 31.29 -44.95
N LYS A 32 0.03 30.44 -45.87
CA LYS A 32 0.33 30.81 -47.26
C LYS A 32 -0.92 31.24 -48.04
N THR A 33 -2.08 30.65 -47.77
CA THR A 33 -3.36 31.00 -48.42
C THR A 33 -4.04 32.22 -47.78
N GLY A 34 -3.38 32.92 -46.86
CA GLY A 34 -3.93 34.12 -46.20
C GLY A 34 -4.99 33.83 -45.13
N LEU A 35 -5.16 32.56 -44.73
CA LEU A 35 -6.15 32.12 -43.74
C LEU A 35 -5.58 32.03 -42.32
N GLY A 36 -4.34 32.48 -42.09
CA GLY A 36 -3.63 32.36 -40.80
C GLY A 36 -4.27 33.10 -39.61
N PHE A 37 -5.23 33.98 -39.84
CA PHE A 37 -6.00 34.67 -38.79
C PHE A 37 -7.43 34.16 -38.66
N ASP A 38 -7.82 33.10 -39.38
CA ASP A 38 -9.16 32.51 -39.26
C ASP A 38 -9.34 31.86 -37.89
N LEU A 39 -10.33 32.35 -37.12
CA LEU A 39 -10.62 31.89 -35.77
C LEU A 39 -10.90 30.38 -35.67
N MET A 40 -11.60 29.81 -36.65
CA MET A 40 -11.96 28.39 -36.65
C MET A 40 -10.73 27.51 -36.92
N LEU A 41 -9.93 27.88 -37.92
CA LEU A 41 -8.71 27.14 -38.25
C LEU A 41 -7.67 27.24 -37.14
N ASN A 42 -7.55 28.42 -36.50
CA ASN A 42 -6.66 28.59 -35.35
C ASN A 42 -7.11 27.76 -34.14
N ASN A 43 -8.41 27.62 -33.90
CA ASN A 43 -8.93 26.69 -32.88
C ASN A 43 -8.58 25.23 -33.20
N ASP A 44 -8.79 24.80 -34.45
CA ASP A 44 -8.44 23.43 -34.89
C ASP A 44 -6.90 23.19 -34.83
N LEU A 45 -6.08 24.21 -35.08
CA LEU A 45 -4.61 24.15 -34.92
C LEU A 45 -4.17 24.02 -33.47
N VAL A 46 -4.77 24.78 -32.54
CA VAL A 46 -4.49 24.67 -31.10
C VAL A 46 -4.82 23.26 -30.60
N ASP A 47 -5.98 22.71 -30.97
CA ASP A 47 -6.37 21.33 -30.62
C ASP A 47 -5.43 20.30 -31.25
N MET A 48 -5.06 20.44 -32.52
CA MET A 48 -4.14 19.53 -33.22
C MET A 48 -2.77 19.49 -32.55
N TYR A 49 -2.15 20.66 -32.28
CA TYR A 49 -0.86 20.70 -31.61
C TYR A 49 -0.93 20.19 -30.17
N GLY A 50 -2.02 20.50 -29.44
CA GLY A 50 -2.26 19.99 -28.10
C GLY A 50 -2.29 18.46 -28.06
N LYS A 51 -3.08 17.83 -28.94
CA LYS A 51 -3.16 16.36 -29.04
C LYS A 51 -1.86 15.71 -29.48
N CYS A 52 -1.08 16.37 -30.33
CA CYS A 52 0.24 15.89 -30.75
C CYS A 52 1.35 16.12 -29.69
N GLY A 53 1.00 16.60 -28.50
CA GLY A 53 1.94 16.86 -27.41
C GLY A 53 2.88 18.05 -27.62
N ARG A 54 2.60 18.90 -28.61
CA ARG A 54 3.41 20.09 -28.93
C ARG A 54 2.79 21.34 -28.34
N MET A 55 2.72 21.39 -27.01
CA MET A 55 2.09 22.48 -26.27
C MET A 55 2.72 23.85 -26.55
N GLU A 56 4.02 23.91 -26.80
CA GLU A 56 4.71 25.16 -27.17
C GLU A 56 4.13 25.78 -28.44
N LEU A 57 3.83 24.96 -29.45
CA LEU A 57 3.25 25.40 -30.71
C LEU A 57 1.77 25.75 -30.55
N ALA A 58 1.02 24.99 -29.73
CA ALA A 58 -0.36 25.30 -29.39
C ALA A 58 -0.48 26.69 -28.72
N CYS A 59 0.40 26.98 -27.75
CA CYS A 59 0.47 28.29 -27.11
C CYS A 59 0.86 29.38 -28.11
N ALA A 60 1.85 29.14 -28.98
CA ALA A 60 2.27 30.11 -29.99
C ALA A 60 1.15 30.50 -30.97
N VAL A 61 0.33 29.53 -31.40
CA VAL A 61 -0.86 29.81 -32.23
C VAL A 61 -1.86 30.63 -31.43
N PHE A 62 -2.20 30.20 -30.22
CA PHE A 62 -3.17 30.86 -29.34
C PHE A 62 -2.79 32.32 -29.03
N ASP A 63 -1.52 32.58 -28.74
CA ASP A 63 -0.99 33.90 -28.41
C ASP A 63 -1.07 34.86 -29.61
N ARG A 64 -0.96 34.35 -30.84
CA ARG A 64 -1.07 35.14 -32.09
C ARG A 64 -2.51 35.40 -32.55
N MET A 65 -3.51 34.77 -31.94
CA MET A 65 -4.91 35.00 -32.30
C MET A 65 -5.36 36.42 -31.92
N ILE A 66 -5.93 37.15 -32.89
CA ILE A 66 -6.46 38.51 -32.69
C ILE A 66 -7.70 38.46 -31.78
N GLU A 67 -8.59 37.52 -32.02
CA GLU A 67 -9.76 37.25 -31.19
C GLU A 67 -9.69 35.83 -30.63
N ARG A 68 -10.09 35.67 -29.37
CA ARG A 68 -10.12 34.38 -28.68
C ARG A 68 -11.50 34.17 -28.09
N ASN A 69 -12.16 33.08 -28.48
CA ASN A 69 -13.47 32.73 -27.96
C ASN A 69 -13.38 31.54 -26.99
N VAL A 70 -14.51 31.13 -26.42
CA VAL A 70 -14.58 29.99 -25.49
C VAL A 70 -13.98 28.71 -26.06
N VAL A 71 -14.03 28.51 -27.39
CA VAL A 71 -13.46 27.34 -28.05
C VAL A 71 -11.92 27.41 -28.06
N SER A 72 -11.34 28.58 -28.36
CA SER A 72 -9.87 28.80 -28.30
C SER A 72 -9.32 28.46 -26.92
N TRP A 73 -9.95 29.01 -25.88
CA TRP A 73 -9.54 28.80 -24.49
C TRP A 73 -9.71 27.34 -24.05
N THR A 74 -10.84 26.72 -24.39
CA THR A 74 -11.12 25.32 -24.01
C THR A 74 -10.19 24.35 -24.74
N ALA A 75 -9.88 24.57 -26.03
CA ALA A 75 -8.95 23.74 -26.79
C ALA A 75 -7.55 23.75 -26.15
N LEU A 76 -7.06 24.93 -25.75
CA LEU A 76 -5.77 25.04 -25.07
C LEU A 76 -5.78 24.34 -23.70
N MET A 77 -6.84 24.52 -22.90
CA MET A 77 -7.01 23.83 -21.61
C MET A 77 -7.01 22.30 -21.77
N CYS A 78 -7.74 21.78 -22.77
CA CYS A 78 -7.75 20.36 -23.11
C CYS A 78 -6.35 19.86 -23.46
N GLY A 79 -5.60 20.63 -24.27
CA GLY A 79 -4.21 20.32 -24.61
C GLY A 79 -3.32 20.23 -23.36
N TYR A 80 -3.39 21.21 -22.45
CA TYR A 80 -2.66 21.15 -21.17
C TYR A 80 -3.03 19.91 -20.36
N LEU A 81 -4.32 19.60 -20.24
CA LEU A 81 -4.81 18.47 -19.46
C LEU A 81 -4.37 17.12 -20.04
N GLN A 82 -4.45 16.95 -21.37
CA GLN A 82 -4.04 15.73 -22.07
C GLN A 82 -2.53 15.48 -21.96
N ASN A 83 -1.73 16.53 -21.83
CA ASN A 83 -0.29 16.47 -21.62
C ASN A 83 0.09 16.42 -20.12
N GLY A 84 -0.84 16.05 -19.24
CA GLY A 84 -0.59 15.84 -17.81
C GLY A 84 -0.47 17.11 -16.97
N ASN A 85 -0.67 18.29 -17.55
CA ASN A 85 -0.53 19.57 -16.84
C ASN A 85 -1.89 20.15 -16.41
N ALA A 86 -2.49 19.51 -15.39
CA ALA A 86 -3.77 19.93 -14.82
C ALA A 86 -3.72 21.35 -14.20
N ASN A 87 -2.60 21.73 -13.58
CA ASN A 87 -2.40 23.08 -13.04
C ASN A 87 -2.43 24.15 -14.14
N GLY A 88 -1.83 23.87 -15.29
CA GLY A 88 -1.88 24.74 -16.47
C GLY A 88 -3.30 24.99 -16.96
N SER A 89 -4.14 23.94 -17.02
CA SER A 89 -5.56 24.07 -17.36
C SER A 89 -6.30 25.00 -16.40
N LEU A 90 -6.15 24.80 -15.08
CA LEU A 90 -6.83 25.63 -14.07
C LEU A 90 -6.36 27.10 -14.09
N SER A 91 -5.07 27.32 -14.34
CA SER A 91 -4.51 28.66 -14.51
C SER A 91 -5.13 29.38 -15.72
N LEU A 92 -5.26 28.68 -16.86
CA LEU A 92 -5.94 29.21 -18.04
C LEU A 92 -7.42 29.49 -17.77
N PHE A 93 -8.11 28.65 -17.00
CA PHE A 93 -9.51 28.88 -16.65
C PHE A 93 -9.71 30.18 -15.88
N ARG A 94 -8.81 30.46 -14.93
CA ARG A 94 -8.80 31.74 -14.21
C ARG A 94 -8.54 32.93 -15.15
N LYS A 95 -7.54 32.81 -16.04
CA LYS A 95 -7.21 33.85 -17.03
C LYS A 95 -8.38 34.13 -17.99
N MET A 96 -9.05 33.09 -18.47
CA MET A 96 -10.23 33.20 -19.32
C MET A 96 -11.34 34.02 -18.65
N GLY A 97 -11.59 33.76 -17.36
CA GLY A 97 -12.54 34.54 -16.56
C GLY A 97 -12.14 36.01 -16.43
N SER A 98 -10.85 36.30 -16.20
CA SER A 98 -10.32 37.67 -16.17
C SER A 98 -10.41 38.38 -17.53
N SER A 99 -10.45 37.65 -18.64
CA SER A 99 -10.69 38.19 -19.99
C SER A 99 -12.18 38.36 -20.33
N GLY A 100 -13.09 38.13 -19.39
CA GLY A 100 -14.53 38.32 -19.57
C GLY A 100 -15.22 37.26 -20.45
N ILE A 101 -14.52 36.19 -20.85
CA ILE A 101 -15.09 35.13 -21.68
C ILE A 101 -15.81 34.13 -20.76
N LYS A 102 -17.09 33.87 -21.02
CA LYS A 102 -17.90 32.94 -20.23
C LYS A 102 -17.59 31.47 -20.58
N PRO A 103 -17.50 30.57 -19.58
CA PRO A 103 -17.30 29.14 -19.80
C PRO A 103 -18.52 28.47 -20.41
N ASN A 104 -18.29 27.37 -21.13
CA ASN A 104 -19.33 26.44 -21.57
C ASN A 104 -19.18 25.08 -20.87
N GLU A 105 -20.04 24.12 -21.21
CA GLU A 105 -20.05 22.77 -20.64
C GLU A 105 -18.71 22.03 -20.78
N PHE A 106 -17.98 22.22 -21.88
CA PHE A 106 -16.66 21.62 -22.11
C PHE A 106 -15.59 22.29 -21.24
N THR A 107 -15.66 23.62 -21.07
CA THR A 107 -14.76 24.35 -20.18
C THR A 107 -14.92 23.87 -18.73
N PHE A 108 -16.16 23.73 -18.24
CA PHE A 108 -16.44 23.22 -16.90
C PHE A 108 -15.95 21.78 -16.73
N SER A 109 -16.31 20.89 -17.65
CA SER A 109 -15.92 19.48 -17.60
C SER A 109 -14.40 19.29 -17.58
N THR A 110 -13.67 20.05 -18.39
CA THR A 110 -12.19 19.99 -18.46
C THR A 110 -11.55 20.41 -17.14
N ASN A 111 -12.03 21.50 -16.53
CA ASN A 111 -11.43 22.02 -15.30
C ASN A 111 -11.86 21.25 -14.03
N LEU A 112 -13.05 20.63 -14.04
CA LEU A 112 -13.45 19.66 -13.02
C LEU A 112 -12.54 18.42 -13.06
N LYS A 113 -12.27 17.88 -14.27
CA LYS A 113 -11.31 16.78 -14.46
C LYS A 113 -9.91 17.17 -13.99
N ALA A 114 -9.44 18.38 -14.33
CA ALA A 114 -8.15 18.90 -13.85
C ALA A 114 -8.09 18.96 -12.32
N SER A 115 -9.17 19.45 -11.67
CA SER A 115 -9.26 19.48 -10.21
C SER A 115 -9.26 18.08 -9.58
N GLY A 116 -9.95 17.12 -10.21
CA GLY A 116 -9.96 15.73 -9.78
C GLY A 116 -8.60 15.04 -9.92
N ILE A 117 -7.84 15.34 -10.98
CA ILE A 117 -6.46 14.82 -11.17
C ILE A 117 -5.52 15.36 -10.08
N LEU A 118 -5.67 16.63 -9.71
CA LEU A 118 -4.86 17.24 -8.64
C LEU A 118 -5.29 16.80 -7.24
N GLY A 119 -6.47 16.18 -7.10
CA GLY A 119 -7.01 15.81 -5.79
C GLY A 119 -7.33 17.01 -4.89
N THR A 120 -7.44 18.22 -5.45
CA THR A 120 -7.71 19.45 -4.69
C THR A 120 -9.22 19.77 -4.70
N PRO A 121 -9.97 19.49 -3.62
CA PRO A 121 -11.41 19.70 -3.61
C PRO A 121 -11.79 21.18 -3.69
N GLU A 122 -10.95 22.11 -3.25
CA GLU A 122 -11.25 23.54 -3.20
C GLU A 122 -11.52 24.12 -4.58
N ASN A 123 -10.64 23.83 -5.54
CA ASN A 123 -10.80 24.26 -6.93
C ASN A 123 -12.06 23.65 -7.55
N GLY A 124 -12.27 22.35 -7.33
CA GLY A 124 -13.45 21.64 -7.83
C GLY A 124 -14.77 22.19 -7.27
N MET A 125 -14.81 22.54 -5.98
CA MET A 125 -15.98 23.15 -5.33
C MET A 125 -16.29 24.55 -5.89
N GLN A 126 -15.27 25.36 -6.17
CA GLN A 126 -15.45 26.67 -6.80
C GLN A 126 -16.02 26.53 -8.21
N ILE A 127 -15.47 25.60 -9.01
CA ILE A 127 -15.91 25.35 -10.38
C ILE A 127 -17.35 24.80 -10.38
N HIS A 128 -17.68 23.86 -9.49
CA HIS A 128 -19.04 23.35 -9.31
C HIS A 128 -20.03 24.46 -8.92
N SER A 129 -19.67 25.31 -7.95
CA SER A 129 -20.50 26.45 -7.55
C SER A 129 -20.73 27.41 -8.73
N PHE A 130 -19.73 27.59 -9.58
CA PHE A 130 -19.86 28.44 -10.76
C PHE A 130 -20.73 27.79 -11.86
N SER A 131 -20.62 26.47 -12.09
CA SER A 131 -21.51 25.76 -13.00
C SER A 131 -22.96 25.80 -12.52
N ALA A 132 -23.20 25.71 -11.21
CA ALA A 132 -24.54 25.86 -10.62
C ALA A 132 -25.13 27.25 -10.90
N LYS A 133 -24.38 28.32 -10.59
CA LYS A 133 -24.79 29.72 -10.84
C LYS A 133 -25.07 30.04 -12.31
N THR A 134 -24.47 29.28 -13.23
CA THR A 134 -24.62 29.47 -14.68
C THR A 134 -25.57 28.47 -15.33
N GLY A 135 -26.18 27.58 -14.55
CA GLY A 135 -27.17 26.60 -15.03
C GLY A 135 -26.58 25.37 -15.73
N PHE A 136 -25.26 25.17 -15.69
CA PHE A 136 -24.58 24.04 -16.34
C PHE A 136 -24.50 22.79 -15.47
N GLU A 137 -24.79 22.87 -14.16
CA GLU A 137 -24.63 21.74 -13.22
C GLU A 137 -25.40 20.47 -13.64
N TRP A 138 -26.55 20.62 -14.31
CA TRP A 138 -27.40 19.50 -14.75
C TRP A 138 -27.10 19.01 -16.16
N VAL A 139 -26.17 19.66 -16.89
CA VAL A 139 -25.70 19.15 -18.18
C VAL A 139 -24.96 17.83 -17.93
N PRO A 140 -25.35 16.70 -18.56
CA PRO A 140 -24.79 15.39 -18.21
C PRO A 140 -23.26 15.31 -18.23
N ALA A 141 -22.60 15.97 -19.19
CA ALA A 141 -21.14 16.02 -19.26
C ALA A 141 -20.50 16.71 -18.03
N VAL A 142 -21.11 17.81 -17.57
CA VAL A 142 -20.65 18.56 -16.40
C VAL A 142 -20.99 17.81 -15.12
N ALA A 143 -22.22 17.33 -14.96
CA ALA A 143 -22.66 16.53 -13.81
C ALA A 143 -21.78 15.29 -13.59
N ASN A 144 -21.48 14.54 -14.65
CA ASN A 144 -20.59 13.38 -14.59
C ASN A 144 -19.15 13.78 -14.20
N SER A 145 -18.67 14.93 -14.68
CA SER A 145 -17.36 15.47 -14.29
C SER A 145 -17.32 15.95 -12.83
N ILE A 146 -18.44 16.47 -12.29
CA ILE A 146 -18.59 16.81 -10.86
C ILE A 146 -18.52 15.55 -10.00
N ILE A 147 -19.22 14.48 -10.39
CA ILE A 147 -19.20 13.18 -9.69
C ILE A 147 -17.78 12.60 -9.68
N ASP A 148 -17.11 12.56 -10.84
CA ASP A 148 -15.72 12.07 -10.95
C ASP A 148 -14.75 12.91 -10.11
N MET A 149 -14.87 14.24 -10.16
CA MET A 149 -14.04 15.15 -9.37
C MET A 149 -14.21 14.92 -7.86
N TYR A 150 -15.44 14.88 -7.36
CA TYR A 150 -15.66 14.65 -5.93
C TYR A 150 -15.20 13.25 -5.50
N SER A 151 -15.39 12.24 -6.35
CA SER A 151 -14.94 10.88 -6.09
C SER A 151 -13.41 10.82 -5.96
N LYS A 152 -12.66 11.41 -6.89
CA LYS A 152 -11.19 11.46 -6.85
C LYS A 152 -10.62 12.31 -5.71
N CYS A 153 -11.39 13.28 -5.23
CA CYS A 153 -11.04 14.10 -4.07
C CYS A 153 -11.45 13.48 -2.72
N GLY A 154 -11.86 12.19 -2.68
CA GLY A 154 -12.28 11.51 -1.44
C GLY A 154 -13.58 12.03 -0.83
N ARG A 155 -14.39 12.78 -1.60
CA ARG A 155 -15.67 13.36 -1.16
C ARG A 155 -16.86 12.60 -1.71
N ILE A 156 -16.88 11.28 -1.49
CA ILE A 156 -17.87 10.37 -2.08
C ILE A 156 -19.32 10.71 -1.70
N SER A 157 -19.55 11.30 -0.52
CA SER A 157 -20.87 11.75 -0.10
C SER A 157 -21.41 12.88 -0.98
N GLU A 158 -20.55 13.81 -1.41
CA GLU A 158 -20.91 14.89 -2.33
C GLU A 158 -21.22 14.34 -3.73
N ALA A 159 -20.38 13.40 -4.19
CA ALA A 159 -20.58 12.70 -5.47
C ALA A 159 -21.93 11.95 -5.48
N ALA A 160 -22.23 11.21 -4.41
CA ALA A 160 -23.49 10.48 -4.27
C ALA A 160 -24.71 11.42 -4.24
N ARG A 161 -24.59 12.58 -3.58
CA ARG A 161 -25.67 13.58 -3.57
C ARG A 161 -25.92 14.13 -4.97
N MET A 162 -24.86 14.47 -5.70
CA MET A 162 -24.99 14.93 -7.09
C MET A 162 -25.67 13.86 -7.94
N PHE A 163 -25.19 12.63 -7.90
CA PHE A 163 -25.76 11.49 -8.62
C PHE A 163 -27.25 11.29 -8.30
N ASN A 164 -27.65 11.38 -7.03
CA ASN A 164 -29.05 11.23 -6.61
C ASN A 164 -29.93 12.41 -7.01
N ALA A 165 -29.38 13.61 -7.19
CA ALA A 165 -30.10 14.80 -7.63
C ALA A 165 -30.24 14.91 -9.16
N MET A 166 -29.40 14.20 -9.94
CA MET A 166 -29.45 14.26 -11.41
C MET A 166 -30.84 13.93 -11.97
N PRO A 167 -31.44 14.81 -12.80
CA PRO A 167 -32.73 14.56 -13.43
C PRO A 167 -32.71 13.39 -14.41
N VAL A 168 -31.61 13.26 -15.16
CA VAL A 168 -31.38 12.19 -16.13
C VAL A 168 -30.03 11.57 -15.83
N ARG A 169 -30.00 10.24 -15.67
CA ARG A 169 -28.77 9.46 -15.51
C ARG A 169 -28.56 8.65 -16.78
N ASN A 170 -27.33 8.65 -17.28
CA ASN A 170 -26.93 7.77 -18.36
C ASN A 170 -25.85 6.79 -17.88
N LEU A 171 -25.46 5.84 -18.72
CA LEU A 171 -24.38 4.89 -18.47
C LEU A 171 -23.12 5.55 -17.87
N ILE A 172 -22.72 6.73 -18.34
CA ILE A 172 -21.54 7.46 -17.83
C ILE A 172 -21.75 7.92 -16.38
N SER A 173 -22.95 8.38 -16.01
CA SER A 173 -23.30 8.75 -14.63
C SER A 173 -23.19 7.56 -13.68
N TRP A 174 -23.73 6.41 -14.09
CA TRP A 174 -23.66 5.16 -13.32
C TRP A 174 -22.20 4.71 -13.17
N ASN A 175 -21.45 4.68 -14.26
CA ASN A 175 -20.05 4.29 -14.28
C ASN A 175 -19.17 5.19 -13.39
N ALA A 176 -19.37 6.51 -13.43
CA ALA A 176 -18.64 7.45 -12.58
C ALA A 176 -18.89 7.16 -11.09
N MET A 177 -20.14 6.91 -10.71
CA MET A 177 -20.51 6.65 -9.31
C MET A 177 -20.07 5.26 -8.82
N ILE A 178 -20.20 4.22 -9.66
CA ILE A 178 -19.70 2.86 -9.36
C ILE A 178 -18.18 2.89 -9.18
N ALA A 179 -17.45 3.55 -10.09
CA ALA A 179 -16.01 3.70 -9.98
C ALA A 179 -15.61 4.50 -8.72
N GLY A 180 -16.35 5.58 -8.41
CA GLY A 180 -16.13 6.37 -7.20
C GLY A 180 -16.30 5.56 -5.91
N TYR A 181 -17.37 4.77 -5.80
CA TYR A 181 -17.54 3.87 -4.64
C TYR A 181 -16.45 2.80 -4.57
N THR A 182 -16.04 2.26 -5.71
CA THR A 182 -14.97 1.26 -5.78
C THR A 182 -13.63 1.85 -5.32
N LEU A 183 -13.29 3.08 -5.76
CA LEU A 183 -12.06 3.78 -5.39
C LEU A 183 -11.96 4.02 -3.89
N GLU A 184 -13.08 4.36 -3.25
CA GLU A 184 -13.18 4.66 -1.82
C GLU A 184 -13.37 3.40 -0.95
N GLY A 185 -13.15 2.21 -1.50
CA GLY A 185 -13.30 0.93 -0.78
C GLY A 185 -14.74 0.58 -0.41
N ASN A 186 -15.75 1.32 -0.90
CA ASN A 186 -17.17 1.07 -0.65
C ASN A 186 -17.73 0.06 -1.67
N GLY A 187 -17.11 -1.11 -1.78
CA GLY A 187 -17.44 -2.13 -2.79
C GLY A 187 -18.92 -2.56 -2.74
N ASP A 188 -19.51 -2.68 -1.55
CA ASP A 188 -20.91 -3.13 -1.39
C ASP A 188 -21.88 -2.14 -2.04
N ARG A 189 -21.60 -0.84 -1.89
CA ARG A 189 -22.41 0.22 -2.52
C ARG A 189 -22.22 0.23 -4.02
N ALA A 190 -21.01 -0.05 -4.52
CA ALA A 190 -20.75 -0.17 -5.95
C ALA A 190 -21.56 -1.33 -6.57
N LEU A 191 -21.58 -2.49 -5.93
CA LEU A 191 -22.35 -3.67 -6.39
C LEU A 191 -23.86 -3.46 -6.28
N LEU A 192 -24.34 -2.78 -5.22
CA LEU A 192 -25.74 -2.39 -5.11
C LEU A 192 -26.15 -1.44 -6.25
N LEU A 193 -25.29 -0.47 -6.58
CA LEU A 193 -25.56 0.50 -7.63
C LEU A 193 -25.55 -0.16 -9.02
N PHE A 194 -24.65 -1.12 -9.24
CA PHE A 194 -24.64 -1.97 -10.43
C PHE A 194 -25.94 -2.75 -10.60
N ARG A 195 -26.47 -3.35 -9.54
CA ARG A 195 -27.77 -4.05 -9.59
C ARG A 195 -28.91 -3.09 -9.96
N LYS A 196 -28.97 -1.92 -9.32
CA LYS A 196 -29.98 -0.89 -9.61
C LYS A 196 -29.91 -0.39 -11.06
N MET A 197 -28.69 -0.22 -11.58
CA MET A 197 -28.48 0.14 -12.99
C MET A 197 -29.11 -0.90 -13.92
N GLN A 198 -28.88 -2.19 -13.67
CA GLN A 198 -29.45 -3.28 -14.46
C GLN A 198 -30.99 -3.35 -14.33
N GLU A 199 -31.53 -3.16 -13.13
CA GLU A 199 -32.98 -3.12 -12.86
C GLU A 199 -33.68 -1.97 -13.61
N GLN A 200 -32.98 -0.87 -13.86
CA GLN A 200 -33.48 0.27 -14.65
C GLN A 200 -33.29 0.10 -16.17
N GLY A 201 -32.81 -1.06 -16.62
CA GLY A 201 -32.67 -1.39 -18.04
C GLY A 201 -31.41 -0.86 -18.70
N GLU A 202 -30.50 -0.23 -17.95
CA GLU A 202 -29.19 0.17 -18.47
C GLU A 202 -28.32 -1.06 -18.74
N ILE A 203 -27.59 -1.04 -19.85
CA ILE A 203 -26.73 -2.15 -20.29
C ILE A 203 -25.29 -1.83 -19.83
N PRO A 204 -24.72 -2.61 -18.88
CA PRO A 204 -23.32 -2.48 -18.49
C PRO A 204 -22.36 -2.60 -19.68
N ASP A 205 -21.35 -1.73 -19.69
CA ASP A 205 -20.23 -1.80 -20.62
C ASP A 205 -18.98 -2.41 -19.95
N GLU A 206 -17.89 -2.52 -20.70
CA GLU A 206 -16.62 -3.05 -20.20
C GLU A 206 -16.10 -2.27 -18.98
N PHE A 207 -16.33 -0.96 -18.92
CA PHE A 207 -15.93 -0.14 -17.80
C PHE A 207 -16.76 -0.46 -16.55
N THR A 208 -18.09 -0.63 -16.69
CA THR A 208 -18.96 -1.08 -15.60
C THR A 208 -18.47 -2.40 -15.01
N TYR A 209 -18.18 -3.38 -15.88
CA TYR A 209 -17.68 -4.69 -15.45
C TYR A 209 -16.32 -4.62 -14.77
N THR A 210 -15.40 -3.82 -15.32
CA THR A 210 -14.07 -3.64 -14.73
C THR A 210 -14.15 -3.03 -13.32
N SER A 211 -14.97 -1.98 -13.12
CA SER A 211 -15.14 -1.37 -11.80
C SER A 211 -15.84 -2.29 -10.81
N THR A 212 -16.84 -3.06 -11.24
CA THR A 212 -17.55 -4.01 -10.35
C THR A 212 -16.70 -5.23 -9.99
N LEU A 213 -15.88 -5.75 -10.92
CA LEU A 213 -14.89 -6.79 -10.60
C LEU A 213 -13.84 -6.29 -9.61
N LYS A 214 -13.38 -5.03 -9.74
CA LYS A 214 -12.50 -4.39 -8.75
C LYS A 214 -13.18 -4.24 -7.39
N ALA A 215 -14.48 -3.91 -7.35
CA ALA A 215 -15.24 -3.89 -6.11
C ALA A 215 -15.29 -5.29 -5.46
N CYS A 216 -15.55 -6.34 -6.25
CA CYS A 216 -15.51 -7.72 -5.74
C CYS A 216 -14.12 -8.11 -5.23
N SER A 217 -13.06 -7.75 -5.96
CA SER A 217 -11.66 -7.97 -5.57
C SER A 217 -11.36 -7.34 -4.21
N GLY A 218 -11.77 -6.08 -3.99
CA GLY A 218 -11.56 -5.37 -2.73
C GLY A 218 -12.35 -5.94 -1.55
N LEU A 219 -13.51 -6.55 -1.80
CA LEU A 219 -14.35 -7.18 -0.77
C LEU A 219 -14.01 -8.66 -0.51
N GLY A 220 -13.25 -9.31 -1.40
CA GLY A 220 -13.20 -10.78 -1.44
C GLY A 220 -14.54 -11.43 -1.81
N ALA A 221 -15.41 -10.71 -2.53
CA ALA A 221 -16.78 -11.12 -2.86
C ALA A 221 -16.81 -12.12 -4.02
N MET A 222 -16.40 -13.36 -3.72
CA MET A 222 -16.25 -14.43 -4.71
C MET A 222 -17.55 -14.79 -5.43
N GLN A 223 -18.68 -14.82 -4.71
CA GLN A 223 -19.97 -15.20 -5.29
C GLN A 223 -20.42 -14.18 -6.33
N GLU A 224 -20.44 -12.89 -5.98
CA GLU A 224 -20.77 -11.77 -6.84
C GLU A 224 -19.80 -11.69 -8.02
N GLY A 225 -18.50 -11.86 -7.77
CA GLY A 225 -17.47 -11.89 -8.81
C GLY A 225 -17.73 -12.99 -9.86
N THR A 226 -18.13 -14.19 -9.43
CA THR A 226 -18.49 -15.28 -10.37
C THR A 226 -19.78 -15.02 -11.14
N GLN A 227 -20.77 -14.33 -10.54
CA GLN A 227 -21.99 -13.93 -11.24
C GLN A 227 -21.69 -12.90 -12.32
N ILE A 228 -20.87 -11.91 -11.99
CA ILE A 228 -20.40 -10.90 -12.95
C ILE A 228 -19.62 -11.55 -14.09
N HIS A 229 -18.74 -12.50 -13.76
CA HIS A 229 -18.00 -13.28 -14.74
C HIS A 229 -18.94 -14.06 -15.69
N ALA A 230 -19.96 -14.75 -15.16
CA ALA A 230 -20.96 -15.42 -15.99
C ALA A 230 -21.76 -14.42 -16.86
N SER A 231 -22.06 -13.23 -16.33
CA SER A 231 -22.71 -12.15 -17.09
C SER A 231 -21.87 -11.64 -18.26
N LEU A 232 -20.54 -11.58 -18.13
CA LEU A 232 -19.64 -11.22 -19.23
C LEU A 232 -19.74 -12.25 -20.37
N ILE A 233 -19.63 -13.54 -20.03
CA ILE A 233 -19.69 -14.63 -21.02
C ILE A 233 -21.04 -14.63 -21.75
N THR A 234 -22.14 -14.57 -21.00
CA THR A 234 -23.50 -14.66 -21.57
C THR A 234 -23.88 -13.47 -22.43
N ARG A 235 -23.28 -12.29 -22.23
CA ARG A 235 -23.53 -11.09 -23.04
C ARG A 235 -22.62 -10.97 -24.26
N GLY A 236 -21.85 -12.00 -24.59
CA GLY A 236 -21.01 -12.00 -25.78
C GLY A 236 -19.77 -11.12 -25.64
N PHE A 237 -19.21 -11.03 -24.43
CA PHE A 237 -17.87 -10.51 -24.16
C PHE A 237 -16.90 -11.72 -24.11
N PRO A 238 -16.47 -12.33 -25.23
CA PRO A 238 -15.55 -13.46 -25.21
C PRO A 238 -14.15 -13.00 -24.77
N TYR A 239 -13.46 -13.85 -23.99
CA TYR A 239 -12.11 -13.58 -23.47
C TYR A 239 -11.07 -13.22 -24.54
N SER A 240 -11.29 -13.67 -25.77
CA SER A 240 -10.40 -13.44 -26.91
C SER A 240 -10.35 -11.99 -27.40
N VAL A 241 -11.31 -11.14 -27.02
CA VAL A 241 -11.46 -9.80 -27.63
C VAL A 241 -11.18 -8.64 -26.67
N GLN A 242 -11.07 -8.85 -25.35
CA GLN A 242 -11.11 -7.74 -24.38
C GLN A 242 -10.02 -7.77 -23.32
N ILE A 243 -9.22 -6.72 -23.36
CA ILE A 243 -7.93 -6.59 -22.69
C ILE A 243 -8.10 -6.06 -21.25
N ALA A 244 -9.13 -5.24 -20.96
CA ALA A 244 -9.26 -4.56 -19.67
C ALA A 244 -10.05 -5.38 -18.63
N SER A 245 -11.16 -6.01 -19.03
CA SER A 245 -11.99 -6.83 -18.13
C SER A 245 -11.27 -8.11 -17.67
N ALA A 246 -10.43 -8.70 -18.53
CA ALA A 246 -9.70 -9.94 -18.22
C ALA A 246 -8.67 -9.74 -17.09
N GLY A 247 -7.94 -8.62 -17.08
CA GLY A 247 -7.02 -8.27 -15.99
C GLY A 247 -7.75 -8.07 -14.66
N ALA A 248 -8.89 -7.38 -14.66
CA ALA A 248 -9.71 -7.19 -13.46
C ALA A 248 -10.31 -8.51 -12.95
N LEU A 249 -10.62 -9.44 -13.85
CA LEU A 249 -11.13 -10.76 -13.51
C LEU A 249 -10.06 -11.67 -12.89
N ILE A 250 -8.83 -11.64 -13.42
CA ILE A 250 -7.67 -12.32 -12.81
C ILE A 250 -7.45 -11.75 -11.41
N ASP A 251 -7.36 -10.43 -11.28
CA ASP A 251 -7.17 -9.76 -9.98
C ASP A 251 -8.28 -10.13 -8.98
N MET A 252 -9.54 -10.17 -9.41
CA MET A 252 -10.66 -10.61 -8.57
C MET A 252 -10.48 -12.05 -8.08
N TYR A 253 -10.13 -12.99 -8.97
CA TYR A 253 -9.90 -14.37 -8.54
C TYR A 253 -8.68 -14.54 -7.64
N VAL A 254 -7.60 -13.80 -7.92
CA VAL A 254 -6.39 -13.78 -7.09
C VAL A 254 -6.73 -13.27 -5.69
N LYS A 255 -7.35 -12.08 -5.56
CA LYS A 255 -7.69 -11.49 -4.26
C LYS A 255 -8.77 -12.27 -3.50
N CYS A 256 -9.60 -13.05 -4.19
CA CYS A 256 -10.52 -14.00 -3.57
C CYS A 256 -9.85 -15.35 -3.21
N GLY A 257 -8.53 -15.53 -3.37
CA GLY A 257 -7.81 -16.75 -3.00
C GLY A 257 -7.97 -17.93 -3.98
N HIS A 258 -8.42 -17.69 -5.21
CA HIS A 258 -8.73 -18.74 -6.20
C HIS A 258 -7.75 -18.74 -7.38
N LEU A 259 -6.46 -18.99 -7.11
CA LEU A 259 -5.39 -18.95 -8.11
C LEU A 259 -5.61 -19.88 -9.33
N ILE A 260 -6.21 -21.06 -9.14
CA ILE A 260 -6.49 -21.98 -10.24
C ILE A 260 -7.48 -21.37 -11.25
N LYS A 261 -8.51 -20.67 -10.76
CA LYS A 261 -9.48 -19.98 -11.63
C LYS A 261 -8.85 -18.76 -12.30
N ALA A 262 -8.01 -18.02 -11.57
CA ALA A 262 -7.23 -16.91 -12.13
C ALA A 262 -6.32 -17.38 -13.27
N ARG A 263 -5.59 -18.48 -13.05
CA ARG A 263 -4.72 -19.10 -14.06
C ARG A 263 -5.49 -19.55 -15.30
N ARG A 264 -6.66 -20.19 -15.11
CA ARG A 264 -7.52 -20.59 -16.23
C ARG A 264 -7.97 -19.40 -17.07
N VAL A 265 -8.38 -18.30 -16.44
CA VAL A 265 -8.75 -17.07 -17.16
C VAL A 265 -7.54 -16.54 -17.91
N PHE A 266 -6.37 -16.47 -17.26
CA PHE A 266 -5.14 -15.99 -17.88
C PHE A 266 -4.72 -16.81 -19.11
N ASP A 267 -4.78 -18.14 -19.03
CA ASP A 267 -4.43 -19.02 -20.15
C ASP A 267 -5.38 -18.83 -21.35
N GLN A 268 -6.63 -18.45 -21.12
CA GLN A 268 -7.65 -18.20 -22.15
C GLN A 268 -7.56 -16.81 -22.81
N ILE A 269 -6.68 -15.92 -22.35
CA ILE A 269 -6.46 -14.61 -22.98
C ILE A 269 -5.47 -14.77 -24.15
N ASP A 270 -5.92 -14.43 -25.35
CA ASP A 270 -5.10 -14.47 -26.58
C ASP A 270 -3.97 -13.41 -26.55
N ALA A 271 -4.33 -12.15 -26.27
CA ALA A 271 -3.38 -11.03 -26.17
C ALA A 271 -3.22 -10.59 -24.70
N LYS A 272 -2.34 -11.29 -23.96
CA LYS A 272 -2.03 -10.97 -22.56
C LYS A 272 -1.36 -9.60 -22.47
N ASN A 273 -1.87 -8.72 -21.62
CA ASN A 273 -1.25 -7.43 -21.33
C ASN A 273 -0.45 -7.48 -20.02
N VAL A 274 0.34 -6.44 -19.77
CA VAL A 274 1.12 -6.30 -18.53
C VAL A 274 0.24 -6.45 -17.29
N ILE A 275 -0.97 -5.89 -17.27
CA ILE A 275 -1.90 -5.97 -16.13
C ILE A 275 -2.25 -7.43 -15.78
N SER A 276 -2.56 -8.26 -16.79
CA SER A 276 -2.88 -9.68 -16.60
C SER A 276 -1.69 -10.49 -16.09
N TRP A 277 -0.48 -10.21 -16.59
CA TRP A 277 0.76 -10.80 -16.09
C TRP A 277 1.04 -10.39 -14.64
N SER A 278 1.00 -9.09 -14.35
CA SER A 278 1.24 -8.52 -13.02
C SER A 278 0.31 -9.13 -11.98
N ALA A 279 -1.00 -9.19 -12.27
CA ALA A 279 -1.99 -9.70 -11.34
C ALA A 279 -1.73 -11.17 -10.98
N LEU A 280 -1.40 -12.01 -11.97
CA LEU A 280 -1.17 -13.43 -11.73
C LEU A 280 0.18 -13.71 -11.06
N ILE A 281 1.26 -13.07 -11.53
CA ILE A 281 2.61 -13.22 -10.95
C ILE A 281 2.58 -12.83 -9.47
N LEU A 282 2.03 -11.64 -9.16
CA LEU A 282 1.96 -11.16 -7.78
C LEU A 282 0.99 -12.00 -6.94
N GLY A 283 -0.08 -12.52 -7.53
CA GLY A 283 -0.99 -13.44 -6.86
C GLY A 283 -0.32 -14.72 -6.39
N TYR A 284 0.41 -15.41 -7.26
CA TYR A 284 1.19 -16.59 -6.86
C TYR A 284 2.28 -16.26 -5.84
N ALA A 285 2.95 -15.12 -6.04
CA ALA A 285 4.04 -14.69 -5.17
C ALA A 285 3.55 -14.36 -3.74
N GLN A 286 2.40 -13.68 -3.61
CA GLN A 286 1.79 -13.34 -2.32
C GLN A 286 1.27 -14.57 -1.55
N GLU A 287 0.79 -15.59 -2.25
CA GLU A 287 0.42 -16.89 -1.67
C GLU A 287 1.64 -17.78 -1.35
N GLY A 288 2.87 -17.28 -1.58
CA GLY A 288 4.12 -17.99 -1.28
C GLY A 288 4.54 -19.01 -2.33
N ASN A 289 3.80 -19.18 -3.43
CA ASN A 289 4.18 -20.06 -4.53
C ASN A 289 5.13 -19.33 -5.49
N LEU A 290 6.36 -19.13 -5.04
CA LEU A 290 7.39 -18.43 -5.80
C LEU A 290 7.87 -19.19 -7.03
N VAL A 291 7.74 -20.51 -7.05
CA VAL A 291 8.14 -21.32 -8.21
C VAL A 291 7.30 -20.93 -9.43
N GLU A 292 5.97 -20.95 -9.27
CA GLU A 292 5.05 -20.54 -10.35
C GLU A 292 5.17 -19.05 -10.65
N ALA A 293 5.31 -18.20 -9.63
CA ALA A 293 5.48 -16.76 -9.84
C ALA A 293 6.73 -16.43 -10.68
N MET A 294 7.86 -17.10 -10.39
CA MET A 294 9.10 -16.88 -11.12
C MET A 294 9.11 -17.53 -12.50
N ASP A 295 8.39 -18.65 -12.71
CA ASP A 295 8.20 -19.19 -14.04
C ASP A 295 7.34 -18.27 -14.92
N LEU A 296 6.23 -17.75 -14.39
CA LEU A 296 5.42 -16.73 -15.08
C LEU A 296 6.23 -15.46 -15.37
N PHE A 297 7.07 -15.01 -14.42
CA PHE A 297 7.96 -13.88 -14.66
C PHE A 297 8.99 -14.15 -15.76
N ARG A 298 9.54 -15.37 -15.82
CA ARG A 298 10.41 -15.80 -16.92
C ARG A 298 9.68 -15.76 -18.27
N GLN A 299 8.46 -16.28 -18.34
CA GLN A 299 7.63 -16.21 -19.55
C GLN A 299 7.33 -14.76 -19.97
N LEU A 300 7.03 -13.87 -19.03
CA LEU A 300 6.86 -12.44 -19.31
C LEU A 300 8.14 -11.83 -19.91
N ARG A 301 9.32 -12.19 -19.39
CA ARG A 301 10.61 -11.69 -19.91
C ARG A 301 10.93 -12.19 -21.32
N GLU A 302 10.49 -13.40 -21.66
CA GLU A 302 10.65 -14.00 -22.99
C GLU A 302 9.61 -13.47 -23.99
N SER A 303 8.58 -12.78 -23.52
CA SER A 303 7.56 -12.16 -24.36
C SER A 303 8.05 -10.86 -25.02
N THR A 304 7.29 -10.35 -25.99
CA THR A 304 7.57 -9.05 -26.64
C THR A 304 7.23 -7.84 -25.77
N TYR A 305 6.67 -8.04 -24.58
CA TYR A 305 6.24 -6.96 -23.70
C TYR A 305 7.39 -6.50 -22.80
N GLN A 306 7.51 -5.18 -22.64
CA GLN A 306 8.43 -4.62 -21.67
C GLN A 306 7.92 -4.87 -20.25
N VAL A 307 8.79 -5.38 -19.38
CA VAL A 307 8.47 -5.54 -17.96
C VAL A 307 8.29 -4.16 -17.33
N ASP A 308 7.11 -3.90 -16.79
CA ASP A 308 6.77 -2.66 -16.08
C ASP A 308 7.39 -2.62 -14.67
N GLY A 309 7.75 -1.43 -14.21
CA GLY A 309 8.23 -1.16 -12.86
C GLY A 309 7.25 -1.63 -11.79
N PHE A 310 5.94 -1.65 -12.06
CA PHE A 310 4.95 -2.19 -11.12
C PHE A 310 5.21 -3.67 -10.76
N VAL A 311 5.53 -4.52 -11.74
CA VAL A 311 5.83 -5.95 -11.51
C VAL A 311 7.11 -6.08 -10.69
N LEU A 312 8.14 -5.30 -11.03
CA LEU A 312 9.43 -5.33 -10.36
C LEU A 312 9.29 -4.91 -8.89
N SER A 313 8.61 -3.81 -8.63
CA SER A 313 8.30 -3.32 -7.28
C SER A 313 7.45 -4.33 -6.50
N GLY A 314 6.45 -4.95 -7.12
CA GLY A 314 5.61 -5.96 -6.48
C GLY A 314 6.40 -7.22 -6.07
N LEU A 315 7.23 -7.75 -6.98
CA LEU A 315 8.09 -8.91 -6.67
C LEU A 315 9.12 -8.57 -5.59
N MET A 316 9.74 -7.39 -5.66
CA MET A 316 10.63 -6.90 -4.59
C MET A 316 9.92 -6.84 -3.24
N GLY A 317 8.66 -6.38 -3.20
CA GLY A 317 7.84 -6.38 -1.99
C GLY A 317 7.60 -7.78 -1.43
N VAL A 318 7.29 -8.76 -2.29
CA VAL A 318 7.16 -10.17 -1.87
C VAL A 318 8.48 -10.69 -1.31
N PHE A 319 9.60 -10.46 -2.00
CA PHE A 319 10.92 -10.85 -1.50
C PHE A 319 11.26 -10.18 -0.18
N ALA A 320 10.83 -8.93 0.02
CA ALA A 320 10.98 -8.22 1.27
C ALA A 320 10.16 -8.85 2.42
N ASP A 321 8.91 -9.24 2.15
CA ASP A 321 7.99 -9.72 3.18
C ASP A 321 8.32 -11.16 3.62
N PHE A 322 8.74 -12.02 2.70
CA PHE A 322 9.23 -13.37 2.99
C PHE A 322 10.74 -13.44 3.25
N ALA A 323 11.45 -12.32 3.09
CA ALA A 323 12.88 -12.18 3.26
C ALA A 323 13.75 -13.07 2.35
N HIS A 324 13.36 -13.18 1.08
CA HIS A 324 14.12 -13.84 0.02
C HIS A 324 15.27 -12.97 -0.47
N VAL A 325 16.39 -13.00 0.26
CA VAL A 325 17.55 -12.13 0.00
C VAL A 325 18.15 -12.39 -1.38
N GLU A 326 18.32 -13.66 -1.75
CA GLU A 326 19.00 -14.02 -2.99
C GLU A 326 18.15 -13.72 -4.22
N GLN A 327 16.85 -14.01 -4.18
CA GLN A 327 15.92 -13.62 -5.25
C GLN A 327 15.81 -12.08 -5.35
N GLY A 328 15.81 -11.37 -4.22
CA GLY A 328 15.88 -9.91 -4.20
C GLY A 328 17.13 -9.35 -4.88
N LYS A 329 18.31 -9.92 -4.60
CA LYS A 329 19.57 -9.55 -5.28
C LYS A 329 19.55 -9.85 -6.78
N GLN A 330 19.02 -11.01 -7.18
CA GLN A 330 18.87 -11.36 -8.60
C GLN A 330 17.96 -10.38 -9.32
N MET A 331 16.85 -10.01 -8.69
CA MET A 331 15.92 -9.02 -9.24
C MET A 331 16.57 -7.64 -9.31
N HIS A 332 17.34 -7.21 -8.31
CA HIS A 332 18.12 -5.97 -8.37
C HIS A 332 19.11 -5.98 -9.54
N ALA A 333 19.86 -7.07 -9.74
CA ALA A 333 20.74 -7.20 -10.89
C ALA A 333 20.00 -7.15 -12.23
N TYR A 334 18.73 -7.59 -12.27
CA TYR A 334 17.87 -7.49 -13.43
C TYR A 334 17.36 -6.06 -13.66
N THR A 335 16.97 -5.33 -12.62
CA THR A 335 16.47 -3.94 -12.75
C THR A 335 17.50 -3.01 -13.38
N ILE A 336 18.80 -3.21 -13.08
CA ILE A 336 19.90 -2.47 -13.70
C ILE A 336 19.94 -2.65 -15.24
N LYS A 337 19.42 -3.76 -15.77
CA LYS A 337 19.49 -4.13 -17.19
C LYS A 337 18.27 -3.69 -18.00
N VAL A 338 17.23 -3.15 -17.36
CA VAL A 338 15.97 -2.81 -18.03
C VAL A 338 15.59 -1.34 -17.79
N PRO A 339 14.97 -0.66 -18.77
CA PRO A 339 14.63 0.76 -18.61
C PRO A 339 13.69 1.04 -17.42
N SER A 340 12.76 0.12 -17.13
CA SER A 340 11.84 0.22 -15.98
C SER A 340 12.53 0.15 -14.62
N GLY A 341 13.81 -0.27 -14.56
CA GLY A 341 14.59 -0.21 -13.32
C GLY A 341 14.98 1.21 -12.91
N LEU A 342 14.88 2.19 -13.81
CA LEU A 342 15.12 3.61 -13.52
C LEU A 342 13.93 4.26 -12.80
N ASP A 343 12.78 3.58 -12.72
CA ASP A 343 11.59 4.10 -12.06
C ASP A 343 11.85 4.25 -10.54
N ILE A 344 11.54 5.43 -10.00
CA ILE A 344 11.74 5.73 -8.58
C ILE A 344 10.97 4.78 -7.65
N SER A 345 9.82 4.26 -8.09
CA SER A 345 9.06 3.23 -7.37
C SER A 345 9.88 1.95 -7.21
N VAL A 346 10.58 1.52 -8.27
CA VAL A 346 11.44 0.32 -8.23
C VAL A 346 12.63 0.54 -7.31
N ALA A 347 13.28 1.70 -7.39
CA ALA A 347 14.35 2.07 -6.47
C ALA A 347 13.90 2.05 -5.00
N ASN A 348 12.73 2.64 -4.70
CA ASN A 348 12.16 2.64 -3.35
C ASN A 348 11.82 1.22 -2.86
N SER A 349 11.27 0.36 -3.72
CA SER A 349 11.00 -1.05 -3.40
C SER A 349 12.27 -1.85 -3.14
N MET A 350 13.36 -1.57 -3.86
CA MET A 350 14.66 -2.21 -3.63
C MET A 350 15.25 -1.81 -2.27
N VAL A 351 15.18 -0.53 -1.92
CA VAL A 351 15.58 -0.03 -0.59
C VAL A 351 14.76 -0.71 0.51
N ASP A 352 13.43 -0.77 0.37
CA ASP A 352 12.54 -1.47 1.32
C ASP A 352 12.89 -2.96 1.44
N MET A 353 13.17 -3.63 0.32
CA MET A 353 13.57 -5.03 0.28
C MET A 353 14.85 -5.28 1.09
N TYR A 354 15.90 -4.50 0.87
CA TYR A 354 17.15 -4.64 1.63
C TYR A 354 16.95 -4.35 3.13
N LEU A 355 16.17 -3.33 3.50
CA LEU A 355 15.84 -3.01 4.90
C LEU A 355 15.08 -4.16 5.58
N LYS A 356 14.06 -4.71 4.93
CA LYS A 356 13.22 -5.82 5.40
C LYS A 356 13.90 -7.19 5.36
N CYS A 357 15.03 -7.30 4.67
CA CYS A 357 15.96 -8.43 4.69
C CYS A 357 17.10 -8.27 5.72
N GLY A 358 17.14 -7.15 6.45
CA GLY A 358 18.18 -6.87 7.44
C GLY A 358 19.55 -6.51 6.86
N LEU A 359 19.59 -6.01 5.63
CA LEU A 359 20.78 -5.53 4.92
C LEU A 359 20.79 -4.00 4.86
N THR A 360 20.87 -3.35 6.02
CA THR A 360 20.78 -1.88 6.15
C THR A 360 21.85 -1.15 5.34
N ASN A 361 23.08 -1.66 5.30
CA ASN A 361 24.18 -1.02 4.56
C ASN A 361 23.94 -1.00 3.05
N GLU A 362 23.35 -2.07 2.48
CA GLU A 362 22.99 -2.10 1.05
C GLU A 362 21.85 -1.12 0.75
N ALA A 363 20.87 -1.03 1.67
CA ALA A 363 19.79 -0.06 1.55
C ALA A 363 20.31 1.39 1.60
N GLU A 364 21.25 1.70 2.50
CA GLU A 364 21.89 3.01 2.60
C GLU A 364 22.66 3.39 1.33
N ARG A 365 23.46 2.46 0.80
CA ARG A 365 24.20 2.66 -0.44
C ARG A 365 23.24 2.96 -1.58
N LEU A 366 22.23 2.12 -1.78
CA LEU A 366 21.25 2.29 -2.84
C LEU A 366 20.45 3.59 -2.66
N PHE A 367 20.05 3.93 -1.44
CA PHE A 367 19.40 5.20 -1.15
C PHE A 367 20.28 6.38 -1.55
N GLY A 368 21.60 6.30 -1.33
CA GLY A 368 22.60 7.29 -1.77
C GLY A 368 22.72 7.43 -3.29
N GLU A 369 22.45 6.36 -4.04
CA GLU A 369 22.52 6.31 -5.50
C GLU A 369 21.25 6.86 -6.20
N ILE A 370 20.13 7.03 -5.49
CA ILE A 370 18.88 7.58 -6.07
C ILE A 370 19.11 9.05 -6.49
N PRO A 371 18.99 9.41 -7.79
CA PRO A 371 19.29 10.76 -8.27
C PRO A 371 18.35 11.85 -7.73
N VAL A 372 17.05 11.57 -7.75
CA VAL A 372 16.00 12.46 -7.24
C VAL A 372 15.14 11.66 -6.28
N ARG A 373 15.15 12.04 -5.00
CA ARG A 373 14.38 11.38 -3.94
C ARG A 373 13.05 12.09 -3.76
N ASN A 374 11.97 11.32 -3.67
CA ASN A 374 10.66 11.84 -3.31
C ASN A 374 10.33 11.51 -1.85
N VAL A 375 9.17 11.97 -1.37
CA VAL A 375 8.68 11.70 0.00
C VAL A 375 8.73 10.21 0.34
N VAL A 376 8.38 9.33 -0.61
CA VAL A 376 8.39 7.87 -0.42
C VAL A 376 9.81 7.34 -0.18
N SER A 377 10.82 7.81 -0.93
CA SER A 377 12.22 7.40 -0.75
C SER A 377 12.71 7.65 0.68
N TRP A 378 12.43 8.84 1.23
CA TRP A 378 12.80 9.21 2.59
C TRP A 378 12.02 8.40 3.63
N THR A 379 10.71 8.27 3.47
CA THR A 379 9.84 7.56 4.40
C THR A 379 10.19 6.07 4.53
N VAL A 380 10.58 5.41 3.43
CA VAL A 380 11.04 4.02 3.44
C VAL A 380 12.30 3.88 4.31
N MET A 381 13.29 4.76 4.14
CA MET A 381 14.51 4.72 4.96
C MET A 381 14.25 5.04 6.44
N ILE A 382 13.44 6.06 6.73
CA ILE A 382 13.07 6.44 8.12
C ILE A 382 12.36 5.26 8.81
N THR A 383 11.41 4.63 8.11
CA THR A 383 10.68 3.45 8.62
C THR A 383 11.63 2.28 8.84
N GLY A 384 12.53 2.03 7.90
CA GLY A 384 13.57 1.00 8.01
C GLY A 384 14.42 1.20 9.26
N TYR A 385 15.00 2.39 9.44
CA TYR A 385 15.79 2.72 10.62
C TYR A 385 15.00 2.57 11.92
N GLY A 386 13.73 3.03 11.95
CA GLY A 386 12.85 2.82 13.09
C GLY A 386 12.67 1.34 13.45
N LYS A 387 12.45 0.48 12.45
CA LYS A 387 12.37 -0.98 12.63
C LYS A 387 13.68 -1.62 13.05
N HIS A 388 14.83 -1.01 12.75
CA HIS A 388 16.14 -1.48 13.20
C HIS A 388 16.57 -0.92 14.56
N GLY A 389 15.72 -0.13 15.22
CA GLY A 389 16.02 0.51 16.50
C GLY A 389 16.93 1.73 16.39
N LEU A 390 17.22 2.18 15.16
CA LEU A 390 18.07 3.33 14.84
C LEU A 390 17.25 4.63 14.84
N GLY A 391 16.57 4.90 15.96
CA GLY A 391 15.61 6.01 16.05
C GLY A 391 16.26 7.40 15.87
N LYS A 392 17.50 7.58 16.32
CA LYS A 392 18.22 8.86 16.17
C LYS A 392 18.61 9.12 14.72
N GLU A 393 19.02 8.07 14.02
CA GLU A 393 19.35 8.07 12.60
C GLU A 393 18.10 8.34 11.76
N ALA A 394 16.95 7.77 12.15
CA ALA A 394 15.66 8.06 11.53
C ALA A 394 15.27 9.55 11.67
N ILE A 395 15.46 10.14 12.85
CA ILE A 395 15.27 11.58 13.07
C ILE A 395 16.23 12.42 12.22
N ASN A 396 17.50 12.02 12.13
CA ASN A 396 18.47 12.73 11.32
C ASN A 396 18.10 12.72 9.83
N LEU A 397 17.61 11.59 9.31
CA LEU A 397 17.06 11.51 7.95
C LEU A 397 15.83 12.41 7.75
N TYR A 398 14.92 12.45 8.71
CA TYR A 398 13.76 13.36 8.66
C TYR A 398 14.20 14.83 8.60
N ASN A 399 15.17 15.24 9.41
CA ASN A 399 15.68 16.61 9.38
C ASN A 399 16.40 16.94 8.05
N ARG A 400 17.11 15.97 7.46
CA ARG A 400 17.72 16.11 6.12
C ARG A 400 16.66 16.26 5.03
N MET A 401 15.58 15.48 5.07
CA MET A 401 14.45 15.61 4.16
C MET A 401 13.87 17.04 4.18
N LEU A 402 13.70 17.61 5.39
CA LEU A 402 13.27 19.00 5.54
C LEU A 402 14.28 20.01 4.98
N ALA A 403 15.58 19.78 5.19
CA ALA A 403 16.64 20.65 4.66
C ALA A 403 16.70 20.64 3.12
N GLU A 404 16.28 19.54 2.49
CA GLU A 404 16.13 19.43 1.02
C GLU A 404 14.79 19.99 0.50
N ASN A 405 14.00 20.67 1.35
CA ASN A 405 12.69 21.23 1.04
C ASN A 405 11.66 20.20 0.55
N ILE A 406 11.76 18.96 1.03
CA ILE A 406 10.77 17.92 0.75
C ILE A 406 9.78 17.89 1.92
N GLU A 407 8.52 18.24 1.65
CA GLU A 407 7.49 18.30 2.69
C GLU A 407 7.09 16.88 3.15
N PRO A 408 7.09 16.60 4.47
CA PRO A 408 6.68 15.31 5.00
C PRO A 408 5.16 15.16 4.93
N ASP A 409 4.71 13.96 4.62
CA ASP A 409 3.29 13.60 4.67
C ASP A 409 2.92 12.88 5.98
N GLY A 410 1.63 12.55 6.16
CA GLY A 410 1.19 11.80 7.33
C GLY A 410 1.81 10.40 7.47
N VAL A 411 2.34 9.79 6.40
CA VAL A 411 3.05 8.51 6.52
C VAL A 411 4.47 8.73 7.06
N THR A 412 5.11 9.82 6.65
CA THR A 412 6.42 10.26 7.13
C THR A 412 6.39 10.54 8.64
N TYR A 413 5.39 11.28 9.12
CA TYR A 413 5.21 11.52 10.55
C TYR A 413 4.99 10.21 11.32
N LEU A 414 4.16 9.30 10.81
CA LEU A 414 3.96 7.99 11.43
C LEU A 414 5.28 7.21 11.54
N ALA A 415 6.12 7.23 10.51
CA ALA A 415 7.42 6.59 10.49
C ALA A 415 8.37 7.14 11.57
N VAL A 416 8.44 8.47 11.71
CA VAL A 416 9.27 9.13 12.74
C VAL A 416 8.76 8.81 14.14
N LEU A 417 7.45 8.91 14.39
CA LEU A 417 6.86 8.62 15.70
C LEU A 417 7.06 7.15 16.09
N SER A 418 6.91 6.21 15.15
CA SER A 418 7.21 4.79 15.37
C SER A 418 8.69 4.57 15.68
N ALA A 419 9.60 5.24 14.96
CA ALA A 419 11.03 5.17 15.25
C ALA A 419 11.36 5.70 16.65
N CYS A 420 10.76 6.82 17.06
CA CYS A 420 10.89 7.35 18.42
C CYS A 420 10.33 6.39 19.47
N SER A 421 9.17 5.76 19.20
CA SER A 421 8.58 4.75 20.09
C SER A 421 9.52 3.57 20.34
N HIS A 422 10.10 3.02 19.27
CA HIS A 422 11.02 1.89 19.38
C HIS A 422 12.36 2.25 20.02
N ALA A 423 12.80 3.50 19.93
CA ALA A 423 14.05 3.99 20.53
C ALA A 423 13.87 4.69 21.89
N GLY A 424 12.63 4.83 22.39
CA GLY A 424 12.34 5.50 23.66
C GLY A 424 12.57 7.01 23.66
N LEU A 425 12.51 7.67 22.50
CA LEU A 425 12.78 9.10 22.31
C LEU A 425 11.54 9.96 22.60
N ILE A 426 11.19 10.07 23.89
CA ILE A 426 9.93 10.68 24.32
C ILE A 426 9.81 12.16 23.92
N LYS A 427 10.87 12.94 24.16
CA LYS A 427 10.83 14.40 23.96
C LYS A 427 10.70 14.75 22.49
N GLU A 428 11.51 14.10 21.66
CA GLU A 428 11.53 14.26 20.21
C GLU A 428 10.18 13.86 19.62
N SER A 429 9.61 12.73 20.06
CA SER A 429 8.27 12.31 19.62
C SER A 429 7.18 13.31 19.98
N GLN A 430 7.22 13.88 21.19
CA GLN A 430 6.27 14.91 21.62
C GLN A 430 6.37 16.18 20.77
N GLU A 431 7.59 16.60 20.42
CA GLU A 431 7.83 17.75 19.55
C GLU A 431 7.24 17.52 18.15
N TYR A 432 7.57 16.38 17.51
CA TYR A 432 7.06 16.06 16.18
C TYR A 432 5.54 15.86 16.17
N PHE A 433 4.98 15.25 17.21
CA PHE A 433 3.54 15.11 17.34
C PHE A 433 2.83 16.46 17.52
N SER A 434 3.41 17.37 18.30
CA SER A 434 2.88 18.73 18.48
C SER A 434 2.90 19.51 17.16
N ARG A 435 3.96 19.36 16.37
CA ARG A 435 4.06 19.94 15.03
C ARG A 435 2.97 19.41 14.10
N LEU A 436 2.76 18.09 14.08
CA LEU A 436 1.68 17.46 13.30
C LEU A 436 0.29 17.96 13.71
N CYS A 437 0.01 18.07 15.02
CA CYS A 437 -1.26 18.60 15.52
C CYS A 437 -1.49 20.07 15.16
N SER A 438 -0.42 20.83 14.94
CA SER A 438 -0.47 22.25 14.59
C SER A 438 -0.52 22.48 13.06
N ASP A 439 -0.37 21.43 12.26
CA ASP A 439 -0.32 21.52 10.81
C ASP A 439 -1.71 21.82 10.22
N ARG A 440 -1.76 22.73 9.24
CA ARG A 440 -3.02 23.16 8.61
C ARG A 440 -3.51 22.19 7.55
N TRP A 441 -2.60 21.42 6.95
CA TRP A 441 -2.85 20.58 5.78
C TRP A 441 -2.85 19.09 6.14
N ILE A 442 -2.06 18.70 7.14
CA ILE A 442 -1.93 17.30 7.56
C ILE A 442 -2.62 17.11 8.89
N LYS A 443 -3.71 16.32 8.91
CA LYS A 443 -4.43 16.01 10.15
C LYS A 443 -3.89 14.73 10.79
N PRO A 444 -3.70 14.71 12.12
CA PRO A 444 -3.44 13.47 12.85
C PRO A 444 -4.49 12.41 12.56
N ARG A 445 -4.06 11.16 12.49
CA ARG A 445 -4.91 9.96 12.39
C ARG A 445 -4.71 9.06 13.61
N VAL A 446 -5.60 8.09 13.81
CA VAL A 446 -5.57 7.18 14.97
C VAL A 446 -4.22 6.46 15.10
N GLU A 447 -3.56 6.15 13.99
CA GLU A 447 -2.24 5.49 13.98
C GLU A 447 -1.14 6.36 14.63
N HIS A 448 -1.21 7.68 14.46
CA HIS A 448 -0.24 8.60 15.07
C HIS A 448 -0.41 8.64 16.59
N TYR A 449 -1.66 8.68 17.06
CA TYR A 449 -1.97 8.55 18.50
C TYR A 449 -1.53 7.19 19.03
N ALA A 450 -1.71 6.11 18.25
CA ALA A 450 -1.27 4.78 18.64
C ALA A 450 0.25 4.69 18.83
N CYS A 451 1.06 5.35 17.98
CA CYS A 451 2.51 5.45 18.21
C CYS A 451 2.86 6.21 19.49
N MET A 452 2.14 7.29 19.82
CA MET A 452 2.35 8.03 21.07
C MET A 452 1.94 7.21 22.31
N VAL A 453 0.86 6.43 22.21
CA VAL A 453 0.42 5.49 23.25
C VAL A 453 1.44 4.36 23.43
N ASP A 454 1.97 3.80 22.33
CA ASP A 454 3.03 2.79 22.38
C ASP A 454 4.29 3.33 23.06
N LEU A 455 4.72 4.53 22.70
CA LEU A 455 5.87 5.23 23.31
C LEU A 455 5.68 5.45 24.82
N LEU A 456 4.55 6.03 25.23
CA LEU A 456 4.23 6.26 26.64
C LEU A 456 4.07 4.95 27.41
N GLY A 457 3.44 3.96 26.78
CA GLY A 457 3.24 2.62 27.31
C GLY A 457 4.56 1.91 27.58
N ARG A 458 5.49 1.89 26.62
CA ARG A 458 6.85 1.36 26.80
C ARG A 458 7.61 2.07 27.91
N ALA A 459 7.42 3.38 28.06
CA ALA A 459 8.02 4.19 29.11
C ALA A 459 7.37 4.03 30.50
N GLY A 460 6.31 3.21 30.63
CA GLY A 460 5.60 2.99 31.90
C GLY A 460 4.65 4.12 32.29
N ARG A 461 4.40 5.10 31.40
CA ARG A 461 3.53 6.26 31.62
C ARG A 461 2.08 5.92 31.27
N LEU A 462 1.55 4.84 31.85
CA LEU A 462 0.26 4.25 31.47
C LEU A 462 -0.93 5.21 31.63
N LYS A 463 -0.97 5.99 32.71
CA LYS A 463 -2.02 6.98 32.96
C LYS A 463 -2.06 8.06 31.89
N GLU A 464 -0.90 8.53 31.44
CA GLU A 464 -0.81 9.52 30.36
C GLU A 464 -1.22 8.93 29.01
N ALA A 465 -0.83 7.68 28.76
CA ALA A 465 -1.23 6.95 27.57
C ALA A 465 -2.76 6.79 27.52
N LYS A 466 -3.41 6.40 28.63
CA LYS A 466 -4.86 6.32 28.73
C LYS A 466 -5.53 7.68 28.51
N ASN A 467 -5.05 8.72 29.19
CA ASN A 467 -5.56 10.08 29.05
C ASN A 467 -5.45 10.60 27.59
N LEU A 468 -4.39 10.21 26.86
CA LEU A 468 -4.25 10.56 25.45
C LEU A 468 -5.33 9.91 24.58
N ILE A 469 -5.70 8.65 24.85
CA ILE A 469 -6.78 7.95 24.13
C ILE A 469 -8.15 8.59 24.44
N GLU A 470 -8.39 8.97 25.69
CA GLU A 470 -9.69 9.53 26.11
C GLU A 470 -9.93 10.94 25.57
N ASN A 471 -8.87 11.74 25.38
CA ASN A 471 -8.96 13.13 24.94
C ASN A 471 -8.70 13.34 23.45
N MET A 472 -8.44 12.27 22.66
CA MET A 472 -8.20 12.43 21.23
C MET A 472 -9.49 12.86 20.50
N PRO A 473 -9.42 13.73 19.48
CA PRO A 473 -10.58 14.24 18.75
C PRO A 473 -11.17 13.22 17.75
N LEU A 474 -10.70 11.97 17.79
CA LEU A 474 -11.03 10.90 16.85
C LEU A 474 -11.59 9.72 17.63
N LYS A 475 -12.43 8.89 17.00
CA LYS A 475 -12.90 7.65 17.63
C LYS A 475 -11.72 6.68 17.78
N PRO A 476 -11.40 6.21 19.00
CA PRO A 476 -10.38 5.19 19.21
C PRO A 476 -10.75 3.88 18.49
N ASN A 477 -9.76 3.20 17.92
CA ASN A 477 -9.94 1.89 17.30
C ASN A 477 -9.49 0.77 18.24
N VAL A 478 -9.66 -0.49 17.82
CA VAL A 478 -9.24 -1.66 18.62
C VAL A 478 -7.71 -1.65 18.85
N GLY A 479 -6.93 -1.28 17.83
CA GLY A 479 -5.47 -1.31 17.88
C GLY A 479 -4.85 -0.41 18.96
N ILE A 480 -5.34 0.82 19.14
CA ILE A 480 -4.78 1.74 20.15
C ILE A 480 -5.01 1.23 21.58
N TRP A 481 -6.16 0.61 21.83
CA TRP A 481 -6.46 -0.03 23.11
C TRP A 481 -5.63 -1.30 23.33
N GLN A 482 -5.44 -2.12 22.29
CA GLN A 482 -4.54 -3.29 22.35
C GLN A 482 -3.12 -2.88 22.73
N THR A 483 -2.61 -1.78 22.17
CA THR A 483 -1.29 -1.22 22.53
C THR A 483 -1.21 -0.89 24.01
N LEU A 484 -2.22 -0.20 24.57
CA LEU A 484 -2.26 0.12 26.00
C LEU A 484 -2.36 -1.14 26.87
N THR A 485 -3.22 -2.11 26.53
CA THR A 485 -3.32 -3.40 27.22
C THR A 485 -1.98 -4.14 27.25
N SER A 486 -1.25 -4.14 26.13
CA SER A 486 0.10 -4.73 26.08
C SER A 486 1.07 -4.02 27.03
N ALA A 487 0.99 -2.69 27.15
CA ALA A 487 1.83 -1.92 28.06
C ALA A 487 1.46 -2.18 29.53
N CYS A 488 0.17 -2.23 29.87
CA CYS A 488 -0.31 -2.60 31.20
C CYS A 488 0.24 -3.96 31.63
N ARG A 489 0.23 -4.95 30.72
CA ARG A 489 0.83 -6.26 30.96
C ARG A 489 2.33 -6.17 31.25
N VAL A 490 3.09 -5.48 30.39
CA VAL A 490 4.55 -5.35 30.55
C VAL A 490 4.95 -4.69 31.88
N HIS A 491 4.15 -3.74 32.37
CA HIS A 491 4.41 -3.01 33.63
C HIS A 491 3.64 -3.57 34.84
N GLY A 492 2.86 -4.64 34.66
CA GLY A 492 2.11 -5.30 35.74
C GLY A 492 0.92 -4.52 36.31
N ASP A 493 0.36 -3.57 35.56
CA ASP A 493 -0.83 -2.79 35.97
C ASP A 493 -2.12 -3.57 35.67
N LEU A 494 -2.50 -4.46 36.58
CA LEU A 494 -3.66 -5.33 36.43
C LEU A 494 -4.99 -4.54 36.37
N GLU A 495 -5.14 -3.52 37.20
CA GLU A 495 -6.38 -2.74 37.30
C GLU A 495 -6.70 -2.05 35.98
N MET A 496 -5.73 -1.31 35.42
CA MET A 496 -5.90 -0.67 34.11
C MET A 496 -6.00 -1.70 32.98
N GLY A 497 -5.23 -2.79 33.07
CA GLY A 497 -5.26 -3.88 32.08
C GLY A 497 -6.64 -4.52 31.94
N MET A 498 -7.32 -4.77 33.06
CA MET A 498 -8.68 -5.31 33.09
C MET A 498 -9.70 -4.33 32.51
N GLU A 499 -9.63 -3.06 32.92
CA GLU A 499 -10.53 -2.01 32.42
C GLU A 499 -10.45 -1.85 30.89
N VAL A 500 -9.23 -1.72 30.36
CA VAL A 500 -9.01 -1.59 28.91
C VAL A 500 -9.43 -2.86 28.16
N GLY A 501 -9.20 -4.02 28.77
CA GLY A 501 -9.61 -5.30 28.22
C GLY A 501 -11.13 -5.44 28.07
N GLU A 502 -11.92 -4.94 29.02
CA GLU A 502 -13.37 -4.86 28.86
C GLU A 502 -13.79 -3.93 27.72
N ILE A 503 -13.11 -2.79 27.56
CA ILE A 503 -13.36 -1.86 26.45
C ILE A 503 -13.12 -2.57 25.11
N LEU A 504 -12.02 -3.33 25.00
CA LEU A 504 -11.69 -4.11 23.80
C LEU A 504 -12.78 -5.13 23.45
N LEU A 505 -13.27 -5.89 24.44
CA LEU A 505 -14.33 -6.88 24.22
C LEU A 505 -15.67 -6.27 23.85
N ARG A 506 -15.97 -5.04 24.31
CA ARG A 506 -17.17 -4.29 23.90
C ARG A 506 -17.02 -3.72 22.48
N LEU A 507 -15.82 -3.28 22.11
CA LEU A 507 -15.55 -2.74 20.77
C LEU A 507 -15.50 -3.83 19.70
N ASP A 508 -14.87 -4.96 20.01
CA ASP A 508 -14.64 -6.05 19.07
C ASP A 508 -14.55 -7.39 19.83
N GLY A 509 -15.72 -7.93 20.14
CA GLY A 509 -15.88 -9.17 20.88
C GLY A 509 -15.65 -10.42 20.05
N ASP A 510 -15.45 -10.33 18.74
CA ASP A 510 -15.21 -11.51 17.89
C ASP A 510 -13.74 -11.62 17.47
N ASN A 511 -12.90 -10.71 17.94
CA ASN A 511 -11.46 -10.74 17.70
C ASN A 511 -10.73 -11.64 18.72
N PRO A 512 -10.13 -12.76 18.28
CA PRO A 512 -9.44 -13.69 19.17
C PRO A 512 -8.26 -13.06 19.92
N VAL A 513 -7.61 -12.04 19.35
CA VAL A 513 -6.44 -11.38 19.95
C VAL A 513 -6.80 -10.71 21.27
N ASN A 514 -7.98 -10.09 21.36
CA ASN A 514 -8.45 -9.40 22.56
C ASN A 514 -8.58 -10.36 23.75
N TYR A 515 -9.13 -11.55 23.52
CA TYR A 515 -9.23 -12.60 24.53
C TYR A 515 -7.86 -13.14 24.96
N VAL A 516 -6.94 -13.31 24.01
CA VAL A 516 -5.57 -13.75 24.33
C VAL A 516 -4.84 -12.72 25.19
N MET A 517 -4.97 -11.43 24.88
CA MET A 517 -4.35 -10.37 25.69
C MET A 517 -4.91 -10.35 27.12
N MET A 518 -6.22 -10.47 27.27
CA MET A 518 -6.88 -10.61 28.57
C MET A 518 -6.45 -11.86 29.34
N SER A 519 -6.41 -13.02 28.68
CA SER A 519 -5.94 -14.26 29.30
C SER A 519 -4.49 -14.16 29.75
N ASN A 520 -3.65 -13.44 29.02
CA ASN A 520 -2.24 -13.27 29.39
C ASN A 520 -2.08 -12.38 30.63
N ILE A 521 -2.89 -11.31 30.75
CA ILE A 521 -2.90 -10.45 31.95
C ILE A 521 -3.35 -11.25 33.18
N PHE A 522 -4.43 -12.03 33.08
CA PHE A 522 -4.88 -12.86 34.19
C PHE A 522 -3.85 -13.94 34.58
N ALA A 523 -3.19 -14.56 33.61
CA ALA A 523 -2.17 -15.56 33.86
C ALA A 523 -0.96 -14.98 34.59
N GLU A 524 -0.48 -13.78 34.20
CA GLU A 524 0.63 -13.11 34.89
C GLU A 524 0.27 -12.69 36.33
N ALA A 525 -1.01 -12.38 36.58
CA ALA A 525 -1.52 -12.09 37.91
C ALA A 525 -1.93 -13.33 38.73
N GLY A 526 -1.79 -14.55 38.18
CA GLY A 526 -2.12 -15.80 38.87
C GLY A 526 -3.63 -16.11 38.96
N HIS A 527 -4.48 -15.39 38.23
CA HIS A 527 -5.93 -15.57 38.20
C HIS A 527 -6.35 -16.69 37.22
N TRP A 528 -5.98 -17.93 37.49
CA TRP A 528 -6.19 -19.07 36.57
C TRP A 528 -7.67 -19.38 36.25
N LYS A 529 -8.57 -19.16 37.20
CA LYS A 529 -10.03 -19.32 36.99
C LYS A 529 -10.56 -18.37 35.90
N ASP A 530 -10.04 -17.15 35.85
CA ASP A 530 -10.42 -16.18 34.83
C ASP A 530 -9.83 -16.53 33.46
N CYS A 531 -8.61 -17.08 33.42
CA CYS A 531 -8.02 -17.66 32.21
C CYS A 531 -8.88 -18.78 31.61
N GLU A 532 -9.36 -19.71 32.45
CA GLU A 532 -10.26 -20.79 32.01
C GLU A 532 -11.57 -20.22 31.43
N ARG A 533 -12.21 -19.30 32.15
CA ARG A 533 -13.44 -18.64 31.69
C ARG A 533 -13.28 -17.95 30.33
N ILE A 534 -12.14 -17.30 30.09
CA ILE A 534 -11.82 -16.73 28.77
C ILE A 534 -11.67 -17.82 27.72
N ARG A 535 -10.90 -18.88 27.99
CA ARG A 535 -10.68 -19.98 27.05
C ARG A 535 -11.99 -20.68 26.67
N GLU A 536 -12.90 -20.88 27.63
CA GLU A 536 -14.24 -21.41 27.38
C GLU A 536 -15.06 -20.48 26.48
N THR A 537 -14.98 -19.16 26.70
CA THR A 537 -15.66 -18.17 25.87
C THR A 537 -15.17 -18.21 24.43
N VAL A 538 -13.85 -18.29 24.22
CA VAL A 538 -13.21 -18.43 22.90
C VAL A 538 -13.67 -19.71 22.20
N LYS A 539 -13.67 -20.84 22.91
CA LYS A 539 -14.15 -22.13 22.38
C LYS A 539 -15.63 -22.07 21.99
N ARG A 540 -16.49 -21.52 22.84
CA ARG A 540 -17.92 -21.37 22.59
C ARG A 540 -18.22 -20.51 21.36
N LYS A 541 -17.42 -19.46 21.14
CA LYS A 541 -17.53 -18.60 19.95
C LYS A 541 -16.86 -19.17 18.70
N GLY A 542 -16.14 -20.29 18.79
CA GLY A 542 -15.42 -20.89 17.66
C GLY A 542 -14.26 -20.03 17.15
N LEU A 543 -13.74 -19.12 17.97
CA LEU A 543 -12.68 -18.18 17.58
C LEU A 543 -11.34 -18.90 17.46
N LYS A 544 -10.66 -18.74 16.32
CA LYS A 544 -9.32 -19.31 16.07
C LYS A 544 -8.29 -18.19 15.96
N LYS A 545 -7.18 -18.34 16.69
CA LYS A 545 -6.02 -17.44 16.59
C LYS A 545 -5.11 -17.89 15.44
N GLU A 546 -4.47 -16.92 14.79
CA GLU A 546 -3.35 -17.19 13.89
C GLU A 546 -2.20 -17.89 14.63
N ALA A 547 -1.66 -18.94 14.02
CA ALA A 547 -0.53 -19.68 14.57
C ALA A 547 0.77 -18.88 14.45
N GLY A 548 1.61 -18.93 15.49
CA GLY A 548 2.96 -18.40 15.41
C GLY A 548 3.81 -19.31 14.52
N ARG A 549 4.46 -18.72 13.52
CA ARG A 549 5.41 -19.40 12.65
C ARG A 549 6.71 -18.62 12.55
N SER A 550 7.79 -19.35 12.39
CA SER A 550 9.10 -18.79 12.09
C SER A 550 9.70 -19.47 10.87
N TRP A 551 10.54 -18.76 10.14
CA TRP A 551 11.20 -19.33 8.97
C TRP A 551 12.64 -18.87 8.85
N VAL A 552 13.42 -19.70 8.17
CA VAL A 552 14.85 -19.51 7.93
C VAL A 552 15.19 -19.98 6.51
N GLU A 553 16.11 -19.26 5.86
CA GLU A 553 16.69 -19.68 4.59
C GLU A 553 17.95 -20.52 4.83
N VAL A 554 17.96 -21.75 4.32
CA VAL A 554 19.09 -22.68 4.37
C VAL A 554 19.28 -23.25 2.97
N ASP A 555 20.52 -23.24 2.46
CA ASP A 555 20.85 -23.76 1.13
C ASP A 555 19.95 -23.25 -0.01
N LYS A 556 19.53 -21.97 0.08
CA LYS A 556 18.64 -21.26 -0.85
C LYS A 556 17.16 -21.70 -0.83
N GLU A 557 16.77 -22.51 0.15
CA GLU A 557 15.38 -22.90 0.40
C GLU A 557 14.87 -22.30 1.71
N ILE A 558 13.61 -21.89 1.75
CA ILE A 558 12.97 -21.40 2.99
C ILE A 558 12.27 -22.56 3.68
N HIS A 559 12.58 -22.74 4.96
CA HIS A 559 11.96 -23.72 5.83
C HIS A 559 11.07 -23.03 6.86
N PHE A 560 9.80 -23.40 6.89
CA PHE A 560 8.82 -22.92 7.85
C PHE A 560 8.71 -23.86 9.05
N PHE A 561 8.62 -23.28 10.24
CA PHE A 561 8.41 -23.98 11.49
C PHE A 561 7.20 -23.40 12.21
N TYR A 562 6.32 -24.29 12.66
CA TYR A 562 5.17 -23.98 13.50
C TYR A 562 5.42 -24.54 14.90
N ASN A 563 4.82 -23.93 15.92
CA ASN A 563 4.98 -24.41 17.29
C ASN A 563 4.46 -25.85 17.43
N GLY A 564 5.33 -26.77 17.87
CA GLY A 564 4.99 -28.16 18.13
C GLY A 564 4.84 -29.06 16.89
N GLU A 565 5.23 -28.61 15.70
CA GLU A 565 5.28 -29.47 14.51
C GLU A 565 6.61 -30.20 14.37
N ASP A 566 6.56 -31.53 14.19
CA ASP A 566 7.71 -32.42 14.03
C ASP A 566 7.95 -32.87 12.57
N ASN A 567 7.30 -32.23 11.60
CA ASN A 567 7.22 -32.70 10.21
C ASN A 567 8.52 -32.52 9.39
N HIS A 568 9.54 -31.88 9.93
CA HIS A 568 10.79 -31.65 9.21
C HIS A 568 11.67 -32.94 9.16
N PRO A 569 12.29 -33.30 8.03
CA PRO A 569 13.14 -34.50 7.95
C PRO A 569 14.30 -34.53 8.98
N LEU A 570 14.78 -33.35 9.39
CA LEU A 570 15.87 -33.19 10.34
C LEU A 570 15.42 -32.95 11.80
N THR A 571 14.13 -33.09 12.14
CA THR A 571 13.57 -32.77 13.46
C THR A 571 14.37 -33.36 14.63
N LYS A 572 14.78 -34.64 14.56
CA LYS A 572 15.54 -35.27 15.66
C LYS A 572 16.88 -34.57 15.92
N ARG A 573 17.62 -34.28 14.85
CA ARG A 573 18.93 -33.62 14.92
C ARG A 573 18.82 -32.16 15.37
N ILE A 574 17.75 -31.46 14.96
CA ILE A 574 17.42 -30.12 15.43
C ILE A 574 17.25 -30.13 16.96
N HIS A 575 16.44 -31.06 17.49
CA HIS A 575 16.22 -31.17 18.93
C HIS A 575 17.49 -31.52 19.71
N GLU A 576 18.33 -32.41 19.19
CA GLU A 576 19.63 -32.75 19.80
C GLU A 576 20.55 -31.53 19.89
N VAL A 577 20.69 -30.76 18.80
CA VAL A 577 21.50 -29.54 18.78
C VAL A 577 20.95 -28.49 19.74
N LEU A 578 19.63 -28.30 19.79
CA LEU A 578 19.01 -27.33 20.70
C LEU A 578 19.24 -27.70 22.17
N LYS A 579 19.17 -28.99 22.53
CA LYS A 579 19.49 -29.47 23.89
C LYS A 579 20.95 -29.21 24.27
N GLU A 580 21.89 -29.48 23.36
CA GLU A 580 23.31 -29.19 23.60
C GLU A 580 23.56 -27.68 23.74
N MET A 581 22.94 -26.86 22.89
CA MET A 581 23.06 -25.41 22.98
C MET A 581 22.47 -24.87 24.29
N GLU A 582 21.30 -25.36 24.70
CA GLU A 582 20.69 -24.98 25.98
C GLU A 582 21.62 -25.29 27.16
N LYS A 583 22.22 -26.49 27.19
CA LYS A 583 23.19 -26.89 28.21
C LYS A 583 24.38 -25.92 28.24
N ARG A 584 24.96 -25.61 27.07
CA ARG A 584 26.09 -24.68 26.97
C ARG A 584 25.75 -23.26 27.44
N ILE A 585 24.55 -22.76 27.14
CA ILE A 585 24.12 -21.43 27.57
C ILE A 585 23.84 -21.42 29.09
N LYS A 586 23.23 -22.48 29.63
CA LYS A 586 23.06 -22.69 31.08
C LYS A 586 24.41 -22.60 31.80
N GLU A 587 25.40 -23.38 31.37
CA GLU A 587 26.72 -23.45 32.00
C GLU A 587 27.53 -22.14 31.89
N LYS A 588 27.52 -21.47 30.72
CA LYS A 588 28.39 -20.31 30.45
C LYS A 588 27.77 -18.95 30.78
N VAL A 589 26.44 -18.85 30.76
CA VAL A 589 25.73 -17.57 30.85
C VAL A 589 24.64 -17.60 31.93
N GLY A 590 24.38 -18.74 32.55
CA GLY A 590 23.35 -18.88 33.60
C GLY A 590 21.93 -18.69 33.06
N TYR A 591 21.68 -19.04 31.79
CA TYR A 591 20.33 -18.97 31.21
C TYR A 591 19.40 -19.98 31.88
N ASN A 592 18.26 -19.51 32.37
CA ASN A 592 17.14 -20.36 32.78
C ASN A 592 15.92 -20.04 31.93
N HIS A 593 15.08 -21.05 31.68
CA HIS A 593 13.83 -20.84 30.95
C HIS A 593 12.98 -19.80 31.66
N GLY A 594 12.49 -18.81 30.90
CA GLY A 594 11.58 -17.83 31.45
C GLY A 594 10.18 -18.43 31.63
N VAL A 595 9.98 -19.26 32.65
CA VAL A 595 8.73 -20.00 32.92
C VAL A 595 7.50 -19.07 32.95
N ARG A 596 7.67 -17.79 33.33
CA ARG A 596 6.65 -16.73 33.23
C ARG A 596 6.07 -16.51 31.82
N PHE A 597 6.78 -16.93 30.77
CA PHE A 597 6.35 -16.81 29.38
C PHE A 597 5.60 -18.05 28.87
N ALA A 598 5.56 -19.13 29.64
CA ALA A 598 4.75 -20.31 29.39
C ALA A 598 3.41 -20.18 30.13
N LEU A 599 2.44 -19.49 29.51
CA LEU A 599 1.14 -19.13 30.10
C LEU A 599 0.13 -20.30 30.07
N HIS A 600 0.59 -21.51 30.37
CA HIS A 600 -0.21 -22.72 30.52
C HIS A 600 -0.18 -23.18 31.98
N ASP A 601 -1.32 -23.66 32.49
CA ASP A 601 -1.40 -24.22 33.84
C ASP A 601 -0.93 -25.68 33.81
N VAL A 602 0.39 -25.86 33.71
CA VAL A 602 1.09 -27.15 33.71
C VAL A 602 2.33 -27.06 34.61
N GLU A 603 2.84 -28.23 35.02
CA GLU A 603 4.07 -28.34 35.81
C GLU A 603 5.25 -27.59 35.15
N GLU A 604 6.18 -27.08 35.96
CA GLU A 604 7.31 -26.27 35.46
C GLU A 604 8.13 -27.00 34.40
N GLU A 605 8.33 -28.32 34.53
CA GLU A 605 9.02 -29.15 33.53
C GLU A 605 8.29 -29.19 32.18
N SER A 606 6.95 -29.26 32.19
CA SER A 606 6.11 -29.22 30.99
C SER A 606 6.10 -27.83 30.34
N LYS A 607 6.22 -26.77 31.15
CA LYS A 607 6.42 -25.40 30.65
C LYS A 607 7.77 -25.23 29.94
N GLU A 608 8.84 -25.78 30.51
CA GLU A 608 10.16 -25.75 29.88
C GLU A 608 10.18 -26.53 28.56
N GLU A 609 9.53 -27.70 28.52
CA GLU A 609 9.44 -28.51 27.30
C GLU A 609 8.64 -27.79 26.19
N SER A 610 7.55 -27.11 26.54
CA SER A 610 6.81 -26.26 25.59
C SER A 610 7.65 -25.09 25.07
N LEU A 611 8.55 -24.52 25.86
CA LEU A 611 9.43 -23.43 25.45
C LEU A 611 10.58 -23.89 24.53
N ARG A 612 10.95 -25.17 24.57
CA ARG A 612 12.00 -25.75 23.70
C ARG A 612 11.56 -25.84 22.24
N VAL A 613 10.27 -26.11 22.02
CA VAL A 613 9.67 -26.33 20.70
C VAL A 613 9.07 -25.06 20.08
N HIS A 614 9.49 -23.89 20.56
CA HIS A 614 9.14 -22.62 19.92
C HIS A 614 9.72 -22.56 18.50
N SER A 615 8.90 -22.11 17.57
CA SER A 615 9.23 -21.99 16.14
C SER A 615 10.54 -21.24 15.88
N GLU A 616 10.88 -20.21 16.66
CA GLU A 616 12.17 -19.50 16.55
C GLU A 616 13.36 -20.42 16.85
N LYS A 617 13.26 -21.21 17.92
CA LYS A 617 14.33 -22.12 18.35
C LYS A 617 14.50 -23.23 17.32
N LEU A 618 13.40 -23.78 16.80
CA LEU A 618 13.44 -24.81 15.75
C LEU A 618 14.12 -24.28 14.47
N ALA A 619 13.78 -23.07 14.03
CA ALA A 619 14.40 -22.43 12.87
C ALA A 619 15.91 -22.21 13.09
N ILE A 620 16.31 -21.75 14.29
CA ILE A 620 17.73 -21.62 14.66
C ILE A 620 18.42 -22.98 14.69
N GLY A 621 17.78 -24.00 15.24
CA GLY A 621 18.31 -25.35 15.31
C GLY A 621 18.59 -25.92 13.93
N LEU A 622 17.68 -25.73 12.96
CA LEU A 622 17.95 -26.09 11.56
C LEU A 622 19.15 -25.34 10.99
N ALA A 623 19.22 -24.02 11.20
CA ALA A 623 20.34 -23.20 10.72
C ALA A 623 21.69 -23.66 11.29
N LEU A 624 21.73 -24.10 12.55
CA LEU A 624 22.92 -24.65 13.18
C LEU A 624 23.26 -26.05 12.65
N VAL A 625 22.26 -26.90 12.42
CA VAL A 625 22.44 -28.26 11.87
C VAL A 625 23.04 -28.21 10.47
N CYS A 626 22.51 -27.36 9.59
CA CYS A 626 22.98 -27.27 8.20
C CYS A 626 24.17 -26.33 8.04
N GLY A 627 24.34 -25.37 8.96
CA GLY A 627 25.34 -24.30 8.83
C GLY A 627 26.76 -24.66 9.22
N GLY A 628 26.96 -25.76 9.95
CA GLY A 628 28.25 -26.18 10.51
C GLY A 628 28.73 -25.20 11.60
N LEU A 629 28.98 -25.71 12.81
CA LEU A 629 29.59 -24.94 13.91
C LEU A 629 31.08 -24.61 13.66
N ASP A 630 31.66 -25.11 12.56
CA ASP A 630 33.10 -25.19 12.32
C ASP A 630 33.64 -24.19 11.28
N ASN A 631 32.80 -23.32 10.71
CA ASN A 631 33.28 -22.27 9.79
C ASN A 631 33.63 -20.99 10.56
N GLU A 632 34.93 -20.65 10.60
CA GLU A 632 35.48 -19.46 11.28
C GLU A 632 35.04 -18.12 10.66
N GLU A 633 34.37 -18.13 9.50
CA GLU A 633 33.72 -16.94 8.95
C GLU A 633 32.38 -16.68 9.63
N LYS A 634 32.27 -15.53 10.28
CA LYS A 634 31.08 -15.02 11.01
C LYS A 634 29.80 -15.13 10.17
N LYS A 635 29.12 -16.28 10.22
CA LYS A 635 27.87 -16.53 9.50
C LYS A 635 26.73 -15.79 10.19
N VAL A 636 26.14 -14.77 9.55
CA VAL A 636 24.94 -14.11 10.06
C VAL A 636 23.74 -15.03 9.85
N ILE A 637 23.09 -15.47 10.93
CA ILE A 637 21.87 -16.29 10.85
C ILE A 637 20.65 -15.36 10.91
N ARG A 638 19.80 -15.42 9.88
CA ARG A 638 18.58 -14.60 9.78
C ARG A 638 17.35 -15.44 10.05
N ILE A 639 16.53 -15.03 11.02
CA ILE A 639 15.29 -15.71 11.39
C ILE A 639 14.15 -14.70 11.29
N PHE A 640 13.01 -15.17 10.81
CA PHE A 640 11.83 -14.34 10.63
C PHE A 640 10.67 -14.94 11.40
N LYS A 641 9.80 -14.09 11.94
CA LYS A 641 8.60 -14.50 12.70
C LYS A 641 7.43 -13.59 12.35
N ASN A 642 6.25 -14.18 12.14
CA ASN A 642 5.02 -13.43 11.85
C ASN A 642 4.46 -12.70 13.08
N LEU A 643 4.78 -13.17 14.28
CA LEU A 643 4.39 -12.58 15.55
C LEU A 643 5.60 -11.96 16.27
N ARG A 644 5.33 -11.19 17.33
CA ARG A 644 6.37 -10.70 18.23
C ARG A 644 7.12 -11.88 18.88
N VAL A 645 8.45 -11.79 18.94
CA VAL A 645 9.30 -12.80 19.61
C VAL A 645 8.95 -12.84 21.10
N CYS A 646 8.94 -14.02 21.74
CA CYS A 646 8.68 -14.08 23.18
C CYS A 646 9.94 -13.75 24.00
N GLY A 647 9.76 -13.34 25.26
CA GLY A 647 10.90 -12.97 26.13
C GLY A 647 11.88 -14.11 26.39
N ASP A 648 11.40 -15.35 26.45
CA ASP A 648 12.26 -16.54 26.59
C ASP A 648 13.14 -16.77 25.35
N CYS A 649 12.55 -16.73 24.15
CA CYS A 649 13.30 -16.86 22.90
C CYS A 649 14.31 -15.71 22.75
N HIS A 650 13.94 -14.48 23.10
CA HIS A 650 14.86 -13.34 23.10
C HIS A 650 16.07 -13.58 24.02
N ALA A 651 15.85 -14.05 25.25
CA ALA A 651 16.91 -14.36 26.20
C ALA A 651 17.78 -15.55 25.74
N PHE A 652 17.17 -16.58 25.18
CA PHE A 652 17.86 -17.74 24.60
C PHE A 652 18.81 -17.31 23.47
N ILE A 653 18.31 -16.54 22.49
CA ILE A 653 19.11 -16.08 21.34
C ILE A 653 20.25 -15.16 21.80
N LYS A 654 19.98 -14.30 22.78
CA LYS A 654 21.00 -13.45 23.42
C LYS A 654 22.12 -14.32 24.01
N GLY A 655 21.78 -15.33 24.81
CA GLY A 655 22.75 -16.29 25.37
C GLY A 655 23.52 -17.04 24.29
N LEU A 656 22.81 -17.51 23.25
CA LEU A 656 23.40 -18.24 22.13
C LEU A 656 24.43 -17.40 21.35
N SER A 657 24.11 -16.12 21.07
CA SER A 657 25.03 -15.20 20.40
C SER A 657 26.35 -15.01 21.15
N LYS A 658 26.31 -15.05 22.49
CA LYS A 658 27.50 -14.96 23.36
C LYS A 658 28.31 -16.25 23.33
N VAL A 659 27.65 -17.41 23.39
CA VAL A 659 28.30 -18.73 23.44
C VAL A 659 28.94 -19.09 22.12
N LEU A 660 28.25 -18.84 21.00
CA LEU A 660 28.69 -19.23 19.66
C LEU A 660 29.49 -18.15 18.93
N LYS A 661 29.51 -16.90 19.43
CA LYS A 661 30.09 -15.74 18.72
C LYS A 661 29.51 -15.56 17.30
N VAL A 662 28.25 -15.96 17.14
CA VAL A 662 27.47 -15.84 15.90
C VAL A 662 26.53 -14.64 16.03
N VAL A 663 26.35 -13.90 14.93
CA VAL A 663 25.37 -12.81 14.85
C VAL A 663 24.02 -13.39 14.41
N PHE A 664 22.99 -13.18 15.21
CA PHE A 664 21.61 -13.52 14.84
C PHE A 664 20.85 -12.24 14.51
N VAL A 665 20.15 -12.22 13.39
CA VAL A 665 19.23 -11.14 13.02
C VAL A 665 17.84 -11.72 12.99
N VAL A 666 16.99 -11.29 13.93
CA VAL A 666 15.62 -11.78 14.04
C VAL A 666 14.64 -10.66 13.72
N ARG A 667 13.86 -10.82 12.66
CA ARG A 667 12.74 -9.92 12.35
C ARG A 667 11.47 -10.51 12.94
N ASP A 668 10.82 -9.76 13.80
CA ASP A 668 9.49 -10.06 14.30
C ASP A 668 8.43 -9.19 13.61
N ALA A 669 7.17 -9.30 14.03
CA ALA A 669 6.06 -8.52 13.47
C ALA A 669 6.29 -7.00 13.49
N ASN A 670 7.08 -6.50 14.44
CA ASN A 670 7.22 -5.07 14.71
C ASN A 670 8.58 -4.53 14.27
N ARG A 671 9.66 -5.29 14.43
CA ARG A 671 11.03 -4.78 14.30
C ARG A 671 12.08 -5.87 14.14
N PHE A 672 13.33 -5.44 14.00
CA PHE A 672 14.52 -6.27 14.01
C PHE A 672 15.19 -6.29 15.38
N HIS A 673 15.75 -7.46 15.69
CA HIS A 673 16.59 -7.71 16.84
C HIS A 673 17.91 -8.28 16.31
N LYS A 674 18.98 -7.49 16.38
CA LYS A 674 20.34 -7.95 16.07
C LYS A 674 21.00 -8.39 17.37
N PHE A 675 21.25 -9.69 17.51
CA PHE A 675 21.92 -10.28 18.65
C PHE A 675 23.40 -10.53 18.33
N GLU A 676 24.28 -9.93 19.11
CA GLU A 676 25.72 -10.01 18.94
C GLU A 676 26.42 -9.94 20.30
N GLY A 677 27.29 -10.91 20.59
CA GLY A 677 28.10 -10.90 21.81
C GLY A 677 27.32 -10.95 23.13
N GLY A 678 26.06 -11.42 23.12
CA GLY A 678 25.20 -11.39 24.30
C GLY A 678 24.41 -10.10 24.49
N PHE A 679 24.38 -9.22 23.50
CA PHE A 679 23.57 -8.01 23.48
C PHE A 679 22.55 -8.08 22.35
N CYS A 680 21.44 -7.36 22.49
CA CYS A 680 20.46 -7.16 21.43
C CYS A 680 20.40 -5.68 21.06
N SER A 681 20.27 -5.35 19.77
CA SER A 681 20.18 -3.97 19.26
C SER A 681 19.07 -3.13 19.91
N CYS A 682 18.09 -3.75 20.53
CA CYS A 682 17.04 -3.04 21.23
C CYS A 682 17.36 -2.58 22.66
N GLY A 683 18.51 -2.96 23.21
CA GLY A 683 18.86 -2.63 24.60
C GLY A 683 17.87 -3.17 25.63
N ASP A 684 17.18 -4.28 25.32
CA ASP A 684 16.08 -4.85 26.11
C ASP A 684 14.87 -3.91 26.31
N TYR A 685 14.78 -2.82 25.53
CA TYR A 685 13.64 -1.91 25.49
C TYR A 685 12.71 -2.29 24.33
N TRP A 686 11.63 -3.04 24.59
CA TRP A 686 10.80 -3.57 23.50
C TRP A 686 9.36 -3.92 23.79
#